data_AF-A0A3S0CTX2-F1
#
_entry.id   AF-A0A3S0CTX2-F1
#
_cell.length_a   1.000
_cell.length_b   1.000
_cell.length_c   1.000
_cell.angle_alpha   90.00
_cell.angle_beta   90.00
_cell.angle_gamma   90.00
#
_symmetry.space_group_name_H-M   'P 1'
#
loop_
_entity.id
_entity.type
_entity.pdbx_description
1 polymer ?
#
loop_
_entity_poly.entity_id
_entity_poly.type
_entity_poly.pdbx_seq_one_letter_code
_entity_poly.pdbx_strand_id
1 'polypeptide(L)'
;MLCKQPVIAGKPSTIHWATPGKRPNLGARSCSALRGGEGPKMKFSRTVLSGVALLAMAVSHVSALAASEPSSLDAQGLEIKTVLKLDARSLMAMHAGQKVRIDFPVIGRKTVVFEATTKGLDGASYWHGSLDGSPRDRVYLKQQKDGFTGAVRLGGRLLPFKQQANGTLASAQDTGPISGQAYTLGAQADKGIHELNGNNLAGLAQAEEGAEIALPLPNGQTEVAIVTHRELDQDGFVQIQGISRMDGSGSPTVITVGTDAVFGTVLSNGNEYQIITKQGKTQLVDPSAAGWSRLRGPDQADASGGPQGSAESLTAAGLTKLVAAATPTVPVPLTAGKIDTTITLFMTYSNTYVTLWGTEAVARTRLSNLVQVANSAYSNSGTGIAFKIVGWAKVAQADTTPQVALPAIKADSGAFKGVAALKRAAGGAITVFFAPFNAATSTTSTCGLAYVTGGGAGGMSLFNAQAAGSVFASLNDGQYNGYYCEVLSLAHELGHNLGNAHDKANSSFPGVFSYSYGKGTSGQFGTIMSYISPRVALFSSPQLSCTASKQACGSDTENVVATMLQTKATVAALGNSGKASASTDGSTVVAGWLLNANGTPFTIAATVKASDASVSCAAGSTGLYVCTVPNTVGLVSLTVTATGKVAAPSVGSFTVDRLSNQPVYGTRFYLSDAPKTSGSAASTIKK
;
A
#
# COMPACT_ATOMS: atom_id res chain seq x y z
N MET A 1 -13.66 -41.22 -43.17
CA MET A 1 -13.85 -42.56 -43.78
C MET A 1 -14.49 -43.49 -42.75
N LEU A 2 -15.08 -44.61 -43.19
CA LEU A 2 -15.87 -45.52 -42.35
C LEU A 2 -15.02 -46.65 -41.73
N CYS A 3 -15.46 -47.12 -40.54
CA CYS A 3 -15.37 -48.49 -39.99
C CYS A 3 -13.95 -49.14 -39.83
N LYS A 4 -13.68 -49.95 -38.79
CA LYS A 4 -14.55 -50.93 -38.09
C LYS A 4 -14.29 -51.04 -36.57
N GLN A 5 -15.31 -51.49 -35.83
CA GLN A 5 -15.24 -52.17 -34.53
C GLN A 5 -15.39 -53.71 -34.76
N PRO A 6 -15.67 -54.64 -33.78
CA PRO A 6 -15.80 -54.54 -32.30
C PRO A 6 -15.12 -55.71 -31.54
N VAL A 7 -15.75 -56.13 -30.42
CA VAL A 7 -15.52 -57.30 -29.51
C VAL A 7 -14.56 -56.99 -28.33
N ILE A 8 -14.81 -57.39 -27.06
CA ILE A 8 -16.00 -57.49 -26.15
C ILE A 8 -15.47 -57.97 -24.76
N ALA A 9 -16.02 -57.67 -23.57
CA ALA A 9 -16.80 -56.53 -23.05
C ALA A 9 -16.86 -56.63 -21.49
N GLY A 10 -17.21 -55.55 -20.77
CA GLY A 10 -17.44 -55.55 -19.32
C GLY A 10 -18.17 -54.28 -18.85
N LYS A 11 -19.25 -54.41 -18.07
CA LYS A 11 -20.18 -53.32 -17.71
C LYS A 11 -20.83 -53.57 -16.33
N PRO A 12 -21.59 -52.62 -15.72
CA PRO A 12 -21.04 -51.82 -14.63
C PRO A 12 -21.91 -51.87 -13.35
N SER A 13 -21.60 -51.03 -12.36
CA SER A 13 -22.60 -50.52 -11.42
C SER A 13 -22.42 -49.02 -11.17
N THR A 14 -23.53 -48.32 -10.99
CA THR A 14 -23.62 -46.85 -10.86
C THR A 14 -24.51 -46.49 -9.68
N ILE A 15 -24.21 -45.39 -8.97
CA ILE A 15 -25.07 -44.83 -7.92
C ILE A 15 -25.35 -43.35 -8.21
N HIS A 16 -26.58 -42.91 -7.90
CA HIS A 16 -27.13 -41.58 -8.21
C HIS A 16 -27.02 -40.56 -7.06
N TRP A 17 -27.51 -39.34 -7.33
CA TRP A 17 -27.49 -38.16 -6.45
C TRP A 17 -28.78 -37.96 -5.64
N ALA A 18 -28.70 -37.03 -4.66
CA ALA A 18 -29.75 -36.12 -4.15
C ALA A 18 -30.64 -36.51 -2.93
N THR A 19 -30.39 -35.84 -1.78
CA THR A 19 -31.29 -35.04 -0.90
C THR A 19 -32.74 -35.48 -0.52
N PRO A 20 -33.38 -34.95 0.57
CA PRO A 20 -32.86 -34.34 1.83
C PRO A 20 -33.64 -34.70 3.14
N GLY A 21 -33.11 -34.32 4.31
CA GLY A 21 -33.95 -33.72 5.39
C GLY A 21 -34.01 -34.32 6.80
N LYS A 22 -34.64 -33.54 7.70
CA LYS A 22 -35.01 -33.74 9.13
C LYS A 22 -33.93 -33.61 10.23
N ARG A 23 -34.36 -32.99 11.36
CA ARG A 23 -33.70 -32.96 12.68
C ARG A 23 -34.17 -34.16 13.54
N PRO A 24 -33.51 -34.44 14.67
CA PRO A 24 -34.20 -34.23 15.95
C PRO A 24 -33.39 -33.34 16.94
N ASN A 25 -33.80 -33.30 18.21
CA ASN A 25 -33.36 -32.36 19.24
C ASN A 25 -33.20 -33.07 20.61
N LEU A 26 -32.68 -32.35 21.61
CA LEU A 26 -32.57 -32.71 23.05
C LEU A 26 -31.49 -33.73 23.46
N GLY A 27 -30.84 -33.45 24.60
CA GLY A 27 -29.80 -34.28 25.22
C GLY A 27 -29.01 -33.55 26.31
N ALA A 28 -29.63 -33.26 27.46
CA ALA A 28 -29.01 -32.48 28.55
C ALA A 28 -28.71 -33.33 29.79
N ARG A 29 -27.48 -33.21 30.32
CA ARG A 29 -26.93 -33.64 31.64
C ARG A 29 -25.40 -33.43 31.60
N SER A 30 -24.66 -33.21 32.69
CA SER A 30 -25.00 -32.69 34.03
C SER A 30 -23.69 -32.22 34.71
N CYS A 31 -23.79 -31.42 35.77
CA CYS A 31 -22.61 -31.01 36.55
C CYS A 31 -21.99 -32.16 37.36
N SER A 32 -20.66 -32.17 37.47
CA SER A 32 -19.91 -32.79 38.56
C SER A 32 -18.75 -31.87 38.93
N ALA A 33 -18.65 -31.49 40.20
CA ALA A 33 -17.56 -30.65 40.72
C ALA A 33 -16.76 -31.41 41.77
N LEU A 34 -15.43 -31.25 41.78
CA LEU A 34 -14.58 -31.68 42.88
C LEU A 34 -13.54 -30.60 43.21
N ARG A 35 -13.26 -30.51 44.52
CA ARG A 35 -12.13 -29.79 45.12
C ARG A 35 -10.85 -30.61 44.86
N GLY A 36 -9.63 -30.09 44.96
CA GLY A 36 -9.13 -28.77 45.35
C GLY A 36 -7.64 -28.90 45.69
N GLY A 37 -6.89 -27.80 45.77
CA GLY A 37 -5.45 -27.83 46.06
C GLY A 37 -4.90 -26.45 46.42
N GLU A 38 -3.89 -26.42 47.29
CA GLU A 38 -3.39 -25.20 47.92
C GLU A 38 -2.23 -24.54 47.14
N GLY A 39 -1.86 -23.32 47.54
CA GLY A 39 -0.75 -22.57 46.95
C GLY A 39 0.63 -23.02 47.42
N PRO A 40 1.68 -22.21 47.16
CA PRO A 40 1.94 -21.17 48.17
C PRO A 40 2.29 -19.78 47.60
N LYS A 41 2.33 -18.79 48.50
CA LYS A 41 2.67 -17.39 48.22
C LYS A 41 4.18 -17.19 48.25
N MET A 42 4.74 -16.41 47.32
CA MET A 42 6.09 -15.83 47.48
C MET A 42 6.01 -14.39 48.03
N LYS A 43 7.03 -14.01 48.82
CA LYS A 43 7.12 -12.72 49.51
C LYS A 43 7.97 -11.74 48.68
N PHE A 44 7.55 -10.48 48.58
CA PHE A 44 8.47 -9.39 48.26
C PHE A 44 9.25 -8.99 49.52
N SER A 45 10.53 -8.66 49.35
CA SER A 45 11.37 -8.03 50.37
C SER A 45 11.84 -6.64 49.88
N ARG A 46 12.35 -5.81 50.80
CA ARG A 46 12.73 -4.41 50.57
C ARG A 46 14.08 -4.11 51.25
N THR A 47 14.57 -2.85 51.11
CA THR A 47 15.86 -2.34 51.65
C THR A 47 17.10 -2.96 50.95
N VAL A 48 18.28 -2.32 50.85
CA VAL A 48 18.95 -1.29 51.69
C VAL A 48 19.46 -0.08 50.87
N LEU A 49 19.82 1.02 51.54
CA LEU A 49 20.32 2.31 51.01
C LEU A 49 21.84 2.51 51.28
N SER A 50 22.52 3.27 50.40
CA SER A 50 23.77 4.07 50.60
C SER A 50 23.98 4.90 49.32
N GLY A 51 24.57 6.11 49.26
CA GLY A 51 25.48 6.82 50.19
C GLY A 51 26.95 6.70 49.68
N VAL A 52 27.82 7.73 49.59
CA VAL A 52 27.79 9.18 49.92
C VAL A 52 28.88 9.90 49.08
N ALA A 53 28.73 11.18 48.70
CA ALA A 53 29.84 12.14 48.48
C ALA A 53 29.37 13.61 48.35
N LEU A 54 30.11 14.55 48.97
CA LEU A 54 30.00 16.02 48.78
C LEU A 54 31.39 16.60 48.45
N LEU A 55 31.45 17.71 47.70
CA LEU A 55 32.49 18.77 47.69
C LEU A 55 32.06 19.82 46.62
N ALA A 56 32.28 21.14 46.70
CA ALA A 56 32.54 22.09 47.81
C ALA A 56 32.15 23.51 47.34
N MET A 57 32.20 24.52 48.23
CA MET A 57 31.69 25.88 47.98
C MET A 57 32.69 26.85 47.31
N ALA A 58 32.15 27.84 46.61
CA ALA A 58 32.71 29.19 46.49
C ALA A 58 31.55 30.22 46.52
N VAL A 59 31.76 31.40 47.09
CA VAL A 59 30.68 32.38 47.38
C VAL A 59 31.10 33.79 46.96
N SER A 60 30.19 34.50 46.30
CA SER A 60 30.22 35.97 46.18
C SER A 60 28.79 36.53 46.16
N HIS A 61 28.55 37.61 46.90
CA HIS A 61 27.22 38.22 47.03
C HIS A 61 27.03 39.40 46.07
N VAL A 62 25.96 39.36 45.27
CA VAL A 62 25.28 40.56 44.74
C VAL A 62 23.78 40.29 44.80
N SER A 63 22.99 41.22 45.32
CA SER A 63 21.53 41.09 45.45
C SER A 63 20.81 41.87 44.35
N ALA A 64 20.00 41.19 43.55
CA ALA A 64 19.07 41.78 42.57
C ALA A 64 17.81 40.91 42.42
N LEU A 65 16.74 41.48 41.87
CA LEU A 65 15.38 40.92 41.96
C LEU A 65 15.04 39.92 40.83
N ALA A 66 14.20 38.95 41.20
CA ALA A 66 13.14 38.31 40.41
C ALA A 66 13.49 37.72 39.02
N ALA A 67 13.83 36.43 39.01
CA ALA A 67 13.49 35.50 37.93
C ALA A 67 13.16 34.13 38.53
N SER A 68 12.12 33.46 38.02
CA SER A 68 11.69 32.13 38.51
C SER A 68 11.60 31.13 37.35
N GLU A 69 12.69 30.41 37.13
CA GLU A 69 12.80 29.27 36.21
C GLU A 69 13.46 28.08 36.94
N PRO A 70 13.44 26.86 36.38
CA PRO A 70 12.22 26.18 35.95
C PRO A 70 12.11 24.81 36.65
N SER A 71 10.93 24.47 37.16
CA SER A 71 10.70 23.15 37.80
C SER A 71 10.84 22.02 36.77
N SER A 72 11.69 21.03 37.07
CA SER A 72 12.07 19.93 36.18
C SER A 72 10.89 19.15 35.58
N LEU A 73 10.92 18.97 34.26
CA LEU A 73 10.02 18.05 33.54
C LEU A 73 10.43 16.60 33.80
N ASP A 74 9.73 15.94 34.73
CA ASP A 74 9.86 14.50 34.96
C ASP A 74 8.85 13.71 34.09
N ALA A 75 9.20 12.48 33.71
CA ALA A 75 8.59 11.78 32.58
C ALA A 75 7.25 11.08 32.90
N GLN A 76 6.25 11.83 33.35
CA GLN A 76 4.88 11.35 33.57
C GLN A 76 3.89 12.12 32.69
N GLY A 77 3.15 11.40 31.84
CA GLY A 77 2.30 12.02 30.81
C GLY A 77 1.14 12.84 31.40
N LEU A 78 0.91 14.04 30.84
CA LEU A 78 -0.22 14.90 31.23
C LEU A 78 -1.56 14.22 30.94
N GLU A 79 -2.16 13.62 31.96
CA GLU A 79 -3.51 13.09 31.91
C GLU A 79 -4.52 14.23 32.14
N ILE A 80 -4.86 14.95 31.06
CA ILE A 80 -5.78 16.09 31.09
C ILE A 80 -7.21 15.61 31.44
N LYS A 81 -7.50 15.58 32.74
CA LYS A 81 -8.76 15.10 33.35
C LYS A 81 -9.90 16.13 33.39
N THR A 82 -9.73 17.29 32.77
CA THR A 82 -10.77 18.33 32.66
C THR A 82 -11.81 18.00 31.58
N VAL A 83 -13.08 18.35 31.85
CA VAL A 83 -14.16 18.27 30.86
C VAL A 83 -14.03 19.44 29.88
N LEU A 84 -13.33 19.20 28.77
CA LEU A 84 -13.23 20.18 27.69
C LEU A 84 -14.59 20.28 26.99
N LYS A 85 -15.23 21.46 27.02
CA LYS A 85 -15.97 21.90 25.82
C LYS A 85 -14.94 21.91 24.68
N LEU A 86 -15.25 21.32 23.53
CA LEU A 86 -14.26 21.09 22.46
C LEU A 86 -13.68 22.42 21.94
N ASP A 87 -12.59 22.86 22.55
CA ASP A 87 -11.77 24.01 22.16
C ASP A 87 -10.83 23.58 21.04
N ALA A 88 -10.93 24.26 19.89
CA ALA A 88 -10.11 23.99 18.74
C ALA A 88 -8.62 24.25 18.99
N ARG A 89 -8.25 25.18 19.88
CA ARG A 89 -6.84 25.47 20.17
C ARG A 89 -6.19 24.31 20.90
N SER A 90 -6.81 23.83 21.98
CA SER A 90 -6.32 22.72 22.79
C SER A 90 -6.27 21.40 22.01
N LEU A 91 -7.30 21.09 21.20
CA LEU A 91 -7.33 19.87 20.38
C LEU A 91 -6.23 19.87 19.31
N MET A 92 -6.05 20.98 18.59
CA MET A 92 -5.05 21.09 17.51
C MET A 92 -3.61 21.25 18.03
N ALA A 93 -3.42 21.41 19.35
CA ALA A 93 -2.11 21.45 20.01
C ALA A 93 -1.70 20.10 20.63
N MET A 94 -2.46 19.02 20.42
CA MET A 94 -2.15 17.71 20.98
C MET A 94 -0.95 17.03 20.30
N HIS A 95 -0.29 16.13 21.03
CA HIS A 95 0.78 15.27 20.54
C HIS A 95 0.34 13.80 20.52
N ALA A 96 0.77 13.04 19.50
CA ALA A 96 0.30 11.67 19.27
C ALA A 96 0.45 10.78 20.52
N GLY A 97 -0.59 10.00 20.83
CA GLY A 97 -0.68 9.18 22.05
C GLY A 97 -1.29 9.90 23.27
N GLN A 98 -1.41 11.23 23.27
CA GLN A 98 -2.15 11.95 24.31
C GLN A 98 -3.64 11.56 24.31
N LYS A 99 -4.27 11.57 25.48
CA LYS A 99 -5.66 11.15 25.67
C LYS A 99 -6.55 12.33 26.04
N VAL A 100 -7.72 12.42 25.40
CA VAL A 100 -8.76 13.42 25.68
C VAL A 100 -10.09 12.72 25.94
N ARG A 101 -10.97 13.31 26.75
CA ARG A 101 -12.34 12.79 27.01
C ARG A 101 -13.35 13.62 26.23
N ILE A 102 -14.14 12.96 25.39
CA ILE A 102 -15.14 13.60 24.52
C ILE A 102 -16.52 13.01 24.84
N ASP A 103 -17.52 13.88 24.97
CA ASP A 103 -18.92 13.53 25.14
C ASP A 103 -19.61 13.49 23.77
N PHE A 104 -19.82 12.28 23.26
CA PHE A 104 -20.49 12.04 21.98
C PHE A 104 -22.02 11.88 22.15
N PRO A 105 -22.84 12.39 21.22
CA PRO A 105 -24.30 12.46 21.39
C PRO A 105 -25.00 11.08 21.45
N VAL A 106 -24.42 10.05 20.82
CA VAL A 106 -25.03 8.71 20.72
C VAL A 106 -24.34 7.68 21.61
N ILE A 107 -23.01 7.76 21.75
CA ILE A 107 -22.19 6.74 22.45
C ILE A 107 -21.73 7.19 23.84
N GLY A 108 -22.13 8.39 24.27
CA GLY A 108 -21.78 9.00 25.55
C GLY A 108 -20.30 9.38 25.65
N ARG A 109 -19.83 9.49 26.90
CA ARG A 109 -18.45 9.85 27.24
C ARG A 109 -17.47 8.74 26.85
N LYS A 110 -16.48 9.07 26.01
CA LYS A 110 -15.35 8.18 25.67
C LYS A 110 -14.02 8.87 25.89
N THR A 111 -12.99 8.08 26.20
CA THR A 111 -11.59 8.51 26.05
C THR A 111 -11.17 8.26 24.61
N VAL A 112 -10.49 9.22 23.99
CA VAL A 112 -9.95 9.15 22.63
C VAL A 112 -8.45 9.39 22.71
N VAL A 113 -7.67 8.53 22.06
CA VAL A 113 -6.22 8.69 21.88
C VAL A 113 -6.03 9.51 20.60
N PHE A 114 -5.36 10.66 20.70
CA PHE A 114 -5.01 11.46 19.53
C PHE A 114 -3.92 10.78 18.71
N GLU A 115 -4.06 10.83 17.38
CA GLU A 115 -3.17 10.17 16.43
C GLU A 115 -2.45 11.17 15.53
N ALA A 116 -3.18 12.07 14.86
CA ALA A 116 -2.60 13.07 13.96
C ALA A 116 -3.59 14.21 13.65
N THR A 117 -3.07 15.35 13.19
CA THR A 117 -3.85 16.37 12.45
C THR A 117 -3.49 16.33 10.97
N THR A 118 -4.50 16.34 10.10
CA THR A 118 -4.36 16.43 8.63
C THR A 118 -4.96 17.74 8.10
N LYS A 119 -4.78 18.00 6.81
CA LYS A 119 -5.42 19.12 6.10
C LYS A 119 -6.34 18.63 4.98
N GLY A 120 -7.53 19.21 4.86
CA GLY A 120 -8.29 19.12 3.61
C GLY A 120 -7.70 20.06 2.56
N LEU A 121 -8.04 19.88 1.27
CA LEU A 121 -7.62 20.82 0.21
C LEU A 121 -8.34 22.18 0.29
N ASP A 122 -9.27 22.35 1.25
CA ASP A 122 -9.83 23.63 1.69
C ASP A 122 -8.98 24.33 2.77
N GLY A 123 -7.84 23.76 3.15
CA GLY A 123 -7.00 24.23 4.25
C GLY A 123 -7.59 23.99 5.64
N ALA A 124 -8.78 23.38 5.76
CA ALA A 124 -9.38 23.07 7.04
C ALA A 124 -8.55 22.00 7.78
N SER A 125 -8.36 22.19 9.08
CA SER A 125 -7.71 21.19 9.93
C SER A 125 -8.68 20.06 10.24
N TYR A 126 -8.22 18.81 10.11
CA TYR A 126 -8.94 17.63 10.58
C TYR A 126 -8.11 17.01 11.71
N TRP A 127 -8.71 16.80 12.87
CA TRP A 127 -8.09 16.13 14.02
C TRP A 127 -8.53 14.67 14.04
N HIS A 128 -7.61 13.73 14.24
CA HIS A 128 -7.87 12.29 14.24
C HIS A 128 -7.43 11.62 15.53
N GLY A 129 -8.21 10.63 15.93
CA GLY A 129 -7.86 9.72 17.02
C GLY A 129 -8.63 8.42 16.97
N SER A 130 -8.30 7.49 17.86
CA SER A 130 -9.07 6.25 18.07
C SER A 130 -9.67 6.20 19.47
N LEU A 131 -10.77 5.49 19.64
CA LEU A 131 -11.31 5.23 20.97
C LEU A 131 -10.28 4.44 21.79
N ASP A 132 -10.02 4.87 23.02
CA ASP A 132 -9.05 4.21 23.89
C ASP A 132 -9.48 2.77 24.17
N GLY A 133 -8.72 1.81 23.65
CA GLY A 133 -9.09 0.40 23.63
C GLY A 133 -9.40 -0.18 22.23
N SER A 134 -9.70 0.63 21.21
CA SER A 134 -10.16 0.18 19.88
C SER A 134 -9.58 1.02 18.72
N PRO A 135 -8.45 0.64 18.08
CA PRO A 135 -7.73 1.48 17.12
C PRO A 135 -8.42 1.62 15.76
N ARG A 136 -9.39 0.75 15.42
CA ARG A 136 -10.22 0.90 14.20
C ARG A 136 -11.63 1.48 14.47
N ASP A 137 -11.96 1.77 15.73
CA ASP A 137 -13.08 2.66 16.11
C ASP A 137 -12.53 4.10 16.15
N ARG A 138 -12.37 4.71 14.97
CA ARG A 138 -11.72 6.03 14.82
C ARG A 138 -12.72 7.19 14.90
N VAL A 139 -12.23 8.31 15.40
CA VAL A 139 -12.90 9.61 15.54
C VAL A 139 -12.17 10.60 14.65
N TYR A 140 -12.90 11.44 13.92
CA TYR A 140 -12.32 12.63 13.31
C TYR A 140 -13.18 13.89 13.54
N LEU A 141 -12.51 15.04 13.61
CA LEU A 141 -13.11 16.37 13.80
C LEU A 141 -12.59 17.33 12.72
N LYS A 142 -13.41 17.67 11.73
CA LYS A 142 -13.15 18.76 10.77
C LYS A 142 -13.44 20.10 11.43
N GLN A 143 -12.43 20.96 11.47
CA GLN A 143 -12.57 22.34 11.93
C GLN A 143 -13.46 23.14 10.97
N GLN A 144 -14.44 23.86 11.54
CA GLN A 144 -15.33 24.80 10.87
C GLN A 144 -15.08 26.20 11.45
N LYS A 145 -15.70 27.24 10.86
CA LYS A 145 -15.62 28.61 11.39
C LYS A 145 -16.14 28.71 12.83
N ASP A 146 -17.25 28.02 13.10
CA ASP A 146 -18.03 28.15 14.34
C ASP A 146 -18.00 26.87 15.21
N GLY A 147 -16.97 26.02 15.07
CA GLY A 147 -16.81 24.78 15.83
C GLY A 147 -16.31 23.60 14.99
N PHE A 148 -16.91 22.42 15.19
CA PHE A 148 -16.54 21.17 14.52
C PHE A 148 -17.70 20.46 13.82
N THR A 149 -17.42 19.79 12.70
CA THR A 149 -18.21 18.66 12.17
C THR A 149 -17.35 17.41 12.17
N GLY A 150 -17.94 16.22 12.29
CA GLY A 150 -17.15 15.00 12.33
C GLY A 150 -17.98 13.74 12.46
N ALA A 151 -17.31 12.64 12.73
CA ALA A 151 -17.96 11.39 13.10
C ALA A 151 -17.07 10.55 14.01
N VAL A 152 -17.73 9.65 14.75
CA VAL A 152 -17.09 8.52 15.41
C VAL A 152 -17.56 7.24 14.73
N ARG A 153 -16.63 6.34 14.43
CA ARG A 153 -16.98 4.95 14.08
C ARG A 153 -17.03 4.12 15.35
N LEU A 154 -18.10 3.33 15.51
CA LEU A 154 -18.21 2.32 16.55
C LEU A 154 -18.81 1.05 15.94
N GLY A 155 -18.07 -0.06 16.01
CA GLY A 155 -18.56 -1.36 15.55
C GLY A 155 -18.97 -1.36 14.06
N GLY A 156 -18.17 -0.71 13.21
CA GLY A 156 -18.42 -0.56 11.78
C GLY A 156 -19.43 0.53 11.39
N ARG A 157 -20.26 1.03 12.32
CA ARG A 157 -21.21 2.11 12.05
C ARG A 157 -20.55 3.48 12.21
N LEU A 158 -20.66 4.33 11.19
CA LEU A 158 -20.31 5.75 11.27
C LEU A 158 -21.46 6.53 11.94
N LEU A 159 -21.13 7.39 12.90
CA LEU A 159 -22.09 8.21 13.65
C LEU A 159 -21.73 9.70 13.49
N PRO A 160 -22.34 10.43 12.53
CA PRO A 160 -22.07 11.84 12.29
C PRO A 160 -22.51 12.75 13.44
N PHE A 161 -21.74 13.81 13.68
CA PHE A 161 -22.08 14.85 14.64
C PHE A 161 -21.61 16.24 14.19
N LYS A 162 -22.24 17.26 14.77
CA LYS A 162 -21.85 18.67 14.64
C LYS A 162 -21.85 19.34 16.01
N GLN A 163 -20.88 20.24 16.23
CA GLN A 163 -20.84 21.08 17.42
C GLN A 163 -21.88 22.20 17.32
N GLN A 164 -22.62 22.42 18.39
CA GLN A 164 -23.53 23.55 18.57
C GLN A 164 -22.79 24.77 19.14
N ALA A 165 -23.35 25.96 18.97
CA ALA A 165 -22.75 27.22 19.46
C ALA A 165 -22.56 27.29 20.99
N ASN A 166 -23.23 26.42 21.76
CA ASN A 166 -23.03 26.27 23.21
C ASN A 166 -21.76 25.45 23.57
N GLY A 167 -21.11 24.84 22.57
CA GLY A 167 -19.90 24.01 22.66
C GLY A 167 -20.13 22.49 22.69
N THR A 168 -21.37 21.99 22.75
CA THR A 168 -21.69 20.55 22.83
C THR A 168 -21.79 19.89 21.44
N LEU A 169 -21.65 18.57 21.38
CA LEU A 169 -21.92 17.79 20.16
C LEU A 169 -23.38 17.34 20.08
N ALA A 170 -24.00 17.51 18.92
CA ALA A 170 -25.30 16.95 18.58
C ALA A 170 -25.17 16.01 17.36
N SER A 171 -26.08 15.04 17.22
CA SER A 171 -26.09 14.14 16.06
C SER A 171 -26.35 14.92 14.77
N ALA A 172 -25.68 14.54 13.68
CA ALA A 172 -25.92 15.05 12.35
C ALA A 172 -26.46 13.93 11.43
N GLN A 173 -26.99 14.30 10.25
CA GLN A 173 -27.38 13.34 9.22
C GLN A 173 -26.17 12.87 8.40
N ASP A 174 -25.30 13.82 8.04
CA ASP A 174 -24.05 13.62 7.33
C ASP A 174 -22.90 14.39 8.01
N THR A 175 -21.68 14.26 7.48
CA THR A 175 -20.45 14.82 8.06
C THR A 175 -19.98 16.12 7.40
N GLY A 176 -20.76 16.65 6.45
CA GLY A 176 -20.36 17.68 5.51
C GLY A 176 -19.45 17.17 4.37
N PRO A 177 -19.29 17.96 3.30
CA PRO A 177 -18.40 17.64 2.19
C PRO A 177 -16.92 17.72 2.60
N ILE A 178 -16.12 16.88 1.96
CA ILE A 178 -14.66 16.81 2.08
C ILE A 178 -14.07 17.55 0.89
N SER A 179 -13.09 18.42 1.14
CA SER A 179 -12.44 19.17 0.07
C SER A 179 -11.28 18.38 -0.50
N GLY A 180 -11.25 18.26 -1.83
CA GLY A 180 -10.37 17.37 -2.56
C GLY A 180 -11.06 16.05 -2.90
N GLN A 181 -11.56 15.96 -4.13
CA GLN A 181 -12.13 14.73 -4.70
C GLN A 181 -11.14 14.16 -5.73
N ALA A 182 -10.85 12.86 -5.64
CA ALA A 182 -9.84 12.20 -6.45
C ALA A 182 -10.27 11.90 -7.90
N TYR A 183 -11.59 11.76 -8.13
CA TYR A 183 -12.21 11.51 -9.44
C TYR A 183 -13.74 11.66 -9.33
N THR A 184 -14.42 11.83 -10.46
CA THR A 184 -15.89 11.83 -10.54
C THR A 184 -16.38 10.49 -11.08
N LEU A 185 -17.31 9.82 -10.40
CA LEU A 185 -17.97 8.63 -10.94
C LEU A 185 -18.84 9.01 -12.15
N GLY A 186 -18.68 8.27 -13.25
CA GLY A 186 -19.45 8.42 -14.46
C GLY A 186 -20.53 7.37 -14.64
N ALA A 187 -20.94 7.19 -15.89
CA ALA A 187 -21.89 6.17 -16.27
C ALA A 187 -21.37 4.76 -15.93
N GLN A 188 -22.30 3.87 -15.56
CA GLN A 188 -22.00 2.46 -15.43
C GLN A 188 -21.75 1.87 -16.83
N ALA A 189 -20.57 1.31 -17.06
CA ALA A 189 -20.19 0.67 -18.31
C ALA A 189 -20.59 -0.81 -18.35
N ASP A 190 -20.51 -1.50 -17.21
CA ASP A 190 -20.92 -2.89 -17.01
C ASP A 190 -21.26 -3.11 -15.52
N LYS A 191 -21.77 -4.29 -15.16
CA LYS A 191 -22.03 -4.69 -13.78
C LYS A 191 -20.75 -4.52 -12.92
N GLY A 192 -20.77 -3.59 -11.97
CA GLY A 192 -19.62 -3.27 -11.12
C GLY A 192 -18.49 -2.48 -11.79
N ILE A 193 -18.67 -1.96 -13.01
CA ILE A 193 -17.67 -1.15 -13.72
C ILE A 193 -18.28 0.21 -14.06
N HIS A 194 -17.65 1.29 -13.60
CA HIS A 194 -18.04 2.67 -13.90
C HIS A 194 -16.91 3.40 -14.60
N GLU A 195 -17.21 4.15 -15.66
CA GLU A 195 -16.25 5.11 -16.23
C GLU A 195 -15.96 6.21 -15.19
N LEU A 196 -14.76 6.80 -15.22
CA LEU A 196 -14.46 8.00 -14.44
C LEU A 196 -14.66 9.24 -15.33
N ASN A 197 -15.67 10.04 -14.98
CA ASN A 197 -16.17 11.13 -15.82
C ASN A 197 -15.24 12.34 -15.79
N GLY A 198 -14.38 12.40 -16.80
CA GLY A 198 -13.28 13.35 -16.90
C GLY A 198 -12.11 12.93 -16.02
N ASN A 199 -10.89 13.24 -16.48
CA ASN A 199 -9.66 12.98 -15.75
C ASN A 199 -9.46 13.99 -14.60
N ASN A 200 -10.48 14.12 -13.75
CA ASN A 200 -10.56 15.03 -12.63
C ASN A 200 -9.74 14.51 -11.43
N LEU A 201 -8.47 14.20 -11.69
CA LEU A 201 -7.47 13.79 -10.70
C LEU A 201 -7.02 14.99 -9.84
N ALA A 202 -7.86 16.01 -9.68
CA ALA A 202 -7.53 17.27 -9.02
C ALA A 202 -7.08 17.04 -7.59
N GLY A 203 -7.80 16.18 -6.85
CA GLY A 203 -7.38 15.74 -5.52
C GLY A 203 -5.99 15.08 -5.51
N LEU A 204 -5.63 14.32 -6.54
CA LEU A 204 -4.36 13.59 -6.62
C LEU A 204 -3.19 14.46 -7.09
N ALA A 205 -3.44 15.39 -8.01
CA ALA A 205 -2.45 16.34 -8.51
C ALA A 205 -2.08 17.41 -7.46
N GLN A 206 -3.00 17.71 -6.54
CA GLN A 206 -2.86 18.76 -5.52
C GLN A 206 -2.58 18.26 -4.10
N ALA A 207 -2.97 17.02 -3.74
CA ALA A 207 -2.70 16.50 -2.41
C ALA A 207 -1.20 16.21 -2.22
N GLU A 208 -0.68 16.69 -1.10
CA GLU A 208 0.63 16.35 -0.56
C GLU A 208 0.48 15.41 0.67
N GLU A 209 1.58 15.03 1.30
CA GLU A 209 1.53 14.22 2.53
C GLU A 209 0.78 14.95 3.66
N GLY A 210 -0.02 14.21 4.43
CA GLY A 210 -0.91 14.76 5.45
C GLY A 210 -2.20 15.40 4.90
N ALA A 211 -2.47 15.32 3.60
CA ALA A 211 -3.76 15.72 3.03
C ALA A 211 -4.85 14.64 3.17
N GLU A 212 -6.12 15.03 3.18
CA GLU A 212 -7.25 14.12 2.94
C GLU A 212 -7.76 14.21 1.50
N ILE A 213 -8.03 13.05 0.89
CA ILE A 213 -8.68 12.93 -0.42
C ILE A 213 -9.95 12.07 -0.35
N ALA A 214 -11.03 12.56 -0.95
CA ALA A 214 -12.30 11.85 -1.07
C ALA A 214 -12.33 10.95 -2.32
N LEU A 215 -12.76 9.70 -2.13
CA LEU A 215 -12.77 8.62 -3.11
C LEU A 215 -14.21 8.08 -3.21
N PRO A 216 -15.07 8.65 -4.09
CA PRO A 216 -16.45 8.19 -4.24
C PRO A 216 -16.51 6.73 -4.70
N LEU A 217 -17.44 5.95 -4.15
CA LEU A 217 -17.58 4.52 -4.44
C LEU A 217 -18.93 4.21 -5.13
N PRO A 218 -19.02 3.16 -5.98
CA PRO A 218 -20.25 2.84 -6.73
C PRO A 218 -21.47 2.53 -5.87
N ASN A 219 -21.27 2.16 -4.61
CA ASN A 219 -22.31 1.92 -3.61
C ASN A 219 -22.90 3.20 -2.98
N GLY A 220 -22.54 4.39 -3.49
CA GLY A 220 -22.99 5.68 -2.97
C GLY A 220 -22.25 6.15 -1.71
N GLN A 221 -21.25 5.40 -1.22
CA GLN A 221 -20.38 5.83 -0.14
C GLN A 221 -19.20 6.65 -0.68
N THR A 222 -18.39 7.18 0.21
CA THR A 222 -17.12 7.86 -0.12
C THR A 222 -16.08 7.41 0.87
N GLU A 223 -15.07 6.69 0.39
CA GLU A 223 -13.87 6.40 1.17
C GLU A 223 -13.00 7.66 1.24
N VAL A 224 -12.16 7.76 2.27
CA VAL A 224 -11.37 8.95 2.52
C VAL A 224 -9.97 8.55 2.93
N ALA A 225 -9.02 8.69 2.01
CA ALA A 225 -7.63 8.40 2.32
C ALA A 225 -6.97 9.63 2.95
N ILE A 226 -6.29 9.41 4.08
CA ILE A 226 -5.23 10.30 4.56
C ILE A 226 -3.98 9.92 3.76
N VAL A 227 -3.43 10.86 2.98
CA VAL A 227 -2.17 10.64 2.23
C VAL A 227 -1.03 10.53 3.23
N THR A 228 -0.40 9.36 3.27
CA THR A 228 0.71 9.02 4.17
C THR A 228 2.07 9.06 3.48
N HIS A 229 2.11 8.95 2.15
CA HIS A 229 3.33 9.11 1.38
C HIS A 229 3.05 9.61 -0.05
N ARG A 230 3.92 10.47 -0.58
CA ARG A 230 3.88 10.93 -1.97
C ARG A 230 5.28 10.96 -2.57
N GLU A 231 5.45 10.33 -3.73
CA GLU A 231 6.75 10.15 -4.39
C GLU A 231 6.61 10.40 -5.91
N LEU A 232 7.72 10.72 -6.56
CA LEU A 232 7.88 10.63 -8.01
C LEU A 232 8.96 9.57 -8.26
N ASP A 233 8.62 8.49 -8.95
CA ASP A 233 9.57 7.40 -9.18
C ASP A 233 10.49 7.63 -10.39
N GLN A 234 11.46 6.74 -10.55
CA GLN A 234 12.54 6.87 -11.54
C GLN A 234 12.11 6.52 -12.98
N ASP A 235 10.88 6.04 -13.19
CA ASP A 235 10.24 5.92 -14.51
C ASP A 235 9.29 7.13 -14.79
N GLY A 236 9.14 8.04 -13.83
CA GLY A 236 8.34 9.26 -13.94
C GLY A 236 6.89 9.13 -13.47
N PHE A 237 6.53 8.06 -12.75
CA PHE A 237 5.18 7.89 -12.24
C PHE A 237 5.01 8.61 -10.88
N VAL A 238 3.94 9.37 -10.73
CA VAL A 238 3.57 9.99 -9.44
C VAL A 238 2.86 8.94 -8.59
N GLN A 239 3.43 8.67 -7.43
CA GLN A 239 2.97 7.66 -6.48
C GLN A 239 2.30 8.34 -5.29
N ILE A 240 1.10 7.88 -4.93
CA ILE A 240 0.32 8.41 -3.82
C ILE A 240 -0.14 7.22 -2.98
N GLN A 241 0.36 7.13 -1.75
CA GLN A 241 -0.06 6.15 -0.77
C GLN A 241 -0.80 6.85 0.37
N GLY A 242 -1.86 6.21 0.86
CA GLY A 242 -2.63 6.68 2.00
C GLY A 242 -3.31 5.54 2.73
N ILE A 243 -3.88 5.87 3.88
CA ILE A 243 -4.67 4.93 4.70
C ILE A 243 -6.09 5.45 4.82
N SER A 244 -7.08 4.56 4.84
CA SER A 244 -8.46 4.95 5.14
C SER A 244 -8.51 5.70 6.47
N ARG A 245 -9.17 6.87 6.47
CA ARG A 245 -9.44 7.65 7.68
C ARG A 245 -10.19 6.81 8.72
N MET A 246 -11.08 5.93 8.29
CA MET A 246 -11.89 5.12 9.21
C MET A 246 -11.27 3.75 9.51
N ASP A 247 -10.76 3.05 8.49
CA ASP A 247 -10.20 1.70 8.65
C ASP A 247 -8.73 1.67 9.10
N GLY A 248 -7.97 2.73 8.87
CA GLY A 248 -6.53 2.76 9.16
C GLY A 248 -5.69 1.90 8.21
N SER A 249 -4.46 1.59 8.61
CA SER A 249 -3.41 1.02 7.75
C SER A 249 -3.72 -0.34 7.12
N GLY A 250 -4.66 -1.12 7.67
CA GLY A 250 -5.12 -2.37 7.06
C GLY A 250 -6.05 -2.23 5.86
N SER A 251 -6.49 -1.00 5.55
CA SER A 251 -7.24 -0.64 4.34
C SER A 251 -6.58 0.58 3.67
N PRO A 252 -5.47 0.38 2.94
CA PRO A 252 -4.78 1.44 2.24
C PRO A 252 -5.53 1.91 0.98
N THR A 253 -5.20 3.11 0.54
CA THR A 253 -5.37 3.56 -0.83
C THR A 253 -3.99 3.74 -1.45
N VAL A 254 -3.76 3.20 -2.64
CA VAL A 254 -2.51 3.37 -3.38
C VAL A 254 -2.84 3.68 -4.81
N ILE A 255 -2.39 4.83 -5.32
CA ILE A 255 -2.68 5.32 -6.66
C ILE A 255 -1.36 5.73 -7.34
N THR A 256 -1.24 5.36 -8.60
CA THR A 256 -0.08 5.59 -9.46
C THR A 256 -0.56 6.28 -10.73
N VAL A 257 0.01 7.44 -11.02
CA VAL A 257 -0.30 8.24 -12.21
C VAL A 257 0.92 8.30 -13.12
N GLY A 258 0.79 7.79 -14.35
CA GLY A 258 1.70 8.06 -15.45
C GLY A 258 1.15 9.12 -16.39
N THR A 259 1.85 9.39 -17.49
CA THR A 259 1.40 10.35 -18.52
C THR A 259 0.02 10.00 -19.07
N ASP A 260 -0.24 8.72 -19.31
CA ASP A 260 -1.40 8.25 -20.08
C ASP A 260 -2.33 7.27 -19.34
N ALA A 261 -2.06 7.04 -18.05
CA ALA A 261 -2.82 6.09 -17.24
C ALA A 261 -2.84 6.42 -15.74
N VAL A 262 -3.93 5.99 -15.10
CA VAL A 262 -4.10 5.94 -13.65
C VAL A 262 -4.40 4.51 -13.26
N PHE A 263 -3.61 3.97 -12.35
CA PHE A 263 -3.92 2.71 -11.69
C PHE A 263 -4.03 2.95 -10.19
N GLY A 264 -4.93 2.23 -9.54
CA GLY A 264 -5.11 2.39 -8.11
C GLY A 264 -5.87 1.28 -7.43
N THR A 265 -5.68 1.23 -6.12
CA THR A 265 -6.38 0.38 -5.17
C THR A 265 -7.01 1.28 -4.13
N VAL A 266 -8.28 1.04 -3.81
CA VAL A 266 -8.93 1.55 -2.61
C VAL A 266 -9.49 0.34 -1.87
N LEU A 267 -8.96 0.01 -0.69
CA LEU A 267 -9.60 -0.94 0.22
C LEU A 267 -10.53 -0.16 1.16
N SER A 268 -11.77 -0.63 1.33
CA SER A 268 -12.76 -0.01 2.21
C SER A 268 -13.73 -1.06 2.74
N ASN A 269 -13.91 -1.12 4.06
CA ASN A 269 -14.85 -2.03 4.74
C ASN A 269 -14.69 -3.52 4.37
N GLY A 270 -13.47 -3.94 3.99
CA GLY A 270 -13.15 -5.31 3.56
C GLY A 270 -13.40 -5.61 2.07
N ASN A 271 -13.93 -4.65 1.31
CA ASN A 271 -14.02 -4.69 -0.14
C ASN A 271 -12.76 -4.12 -0.79
N GLU A 272 -12.53 -4.53 -2.04
CA GLU A 272 -11.47 -4.04 -2.92
C GLU A 272 -12.09 -3.28 -4.08
N TYR A 273 -11.61 -2.07 -4.36
CA TYR A 273 -11.96 -1.29 -5.53
C TYR A 273 -10.69 -1.01 -6.33
N GLN A 274 -10.72 -1.28 -7.64
CA GLN A 274 -9.58 -1.07 -8.55
C GLN A 274 -9.87 0.11 -9.48
N ILE A 275 -8.98 1.11 -9.49
CA ILE A 275 -8.92 2.12 -10.56
C ILE A 275 -8.01 1.53 -11.65
N ILE A 276 -8.47 1.49 -12.89
CA ILE A 276 -7.69 0.99 -14.03
C ILE A 276 -7.82 1.91 -15.23
N THR A 277 -6.72 2.16 -15.95
CA THR A 277 -6.78 2.66 -17.32
C THR A 277 -6.58 1.50 -18.29
N LYS A 278 -7.61 1.15 -19.06
CA LYS A 278 -7.60 0.06 -20.03
C LYS A 278 -7.93 0.62 -21.41
N GLN A 279 -7.01 0.48 -22.37
CA GLN A 279 -7.19 0.95 -23.76
C GLN A 279 -7.62 2.43 -23.85
N GLY A 280 -7.03 3.29 -23.00
CA GLY A 280 -7.29 4.73 -22.95
C GLY A 280 -8.53 5.17 -22.17
N LYS A 281 -9.35 4.25 -21.66
CA LYS A 281 -10.45 4.54 -20.74
C LYS A 281 -10.03 4.33 -19.29
N THR A 282 -10.36 5.26 -18.40
CA THR A 282 -10.11 5.11 -16.96
C THR A 282 -11.42 4.79 -16.23
N GLN A 283 -11.44 3.64 -15.55
CA GLN A 283 -12.63 3.05 -14.93
C GLN A 283 -12.37 2.75 -13.44
N LEU A 284 -13.42 2.81 -12.63
CA LEU A 284 -13.45 2.21 -11.29
C LEU A 284 -14.22 0.89 -11.35
N VAL A 285 -13.59 -0.15 -10.82
CA VAL A 285 -14.10 -1.51 -10.78
C VAL A 285 -14.36 -1.91 -9.33
N ASP A 286 -15.57 -2.39 -9.06
CA ASP A 286 -15.97 -3.12 -7.86
C ASP A 286 -16.19 -4.60 -8.25
N PRO A 287 -15.19 -5.48 -8.03
CA PRO A 287 -15.32 -6.90 -8.35
C PRO A 287 -16.46 -7.59 -7.58
N SER A 288 -16.82 -7.10 -6.38
CA SER A 288 -17.92 -7.66 -5.59
C SER A 288 -19.28 -7.32 -6.21
N ALA A 289 -19.49 -6.07 -6.64
CA ALA A 289 -20.68 -5.67 -7.36
C ALA A 289 -20.77 -6.33 -8.75
N ALA A 290 -19.63 -6.51 -9.43
CA ALA A 290 -19.54 -7.30 -10.65
C ALA A 290 -19.91 -8.77 -10.42
N GLY A 291 -19.72 -9.28 -9.20
CA GLY A 291 -19.95 -10.68 -8.81
C GLY A 291 -18.79 -11.59 -9.21
N TRP A 292 -17.58 -11.04 -9.30
CA TRP A 292 -16.37 -11.80 -9.61
C TRP A 292 -15.79 -12.46 -8.36
N SER A 293 -15.29 -13.67 -8.52
CA SER A 293 -14.69 -14.46 -7.44
C SER A 293 -13.18 -14.33 -7.37
N ARG A 294 -12.66 -14.34 -6.14
CA ARG A 294 -11.22 -14.45 -5.84
C ARG A 294 -10.73 -15.87 -6.08
N LEU A 295 -9.52 -15.99 -6.64
CA LEU A 295 -8.86 -17.27 -6.88
C LEU A 295 -8.11 -17.79 -5.65
N ARG A 296 -8.00 -19.12 -5.55
CA ARG A 296 -7.47 -19.90 -4.40
C ARG A 296 -6.85 -21.26 -4.84
N GLY A 297 -6.30 -21.31 -6.05
CA GLY A 297 -5.54 -22.44 -6.58
C GLY A 297 -4.05 -22.34 -6.24
N PRO A 298 -3.25 -23.40 -6.48
CA PRO A 298 -1.90 -23.52 -5.93
C PRO A 298 -0.89 -22.48 -6.47
N ASP A 299 -0.44 -21.61 -5.58
CA ASP A 299 0.46 -20.45 -5.70
C ASP A 299 1.75 -20.57 -4.85
N GLN A 300 1.82 -21.47 -3.87
CA GLN A 300 3.07 -21.84 -3.19
C GLN A 300 3.74 -23.08 -3.82
N ALA A 301 4.99 -22.93 -4.25
CA ALA A 301 5.87 -24.02 -4.69
C ALA A 301 7.00 -24.30 -3.67
N ASP A 302 7.40 -25.56 -3.52
CA ASP A 302 8.59 -25.94 -2.76
C ASP A 302 9.86 -25.64 -3.57
N ALA A 303 10.82 -24.96 -2.93
CA ALA A 303 12.14 -24.67 -3.48
C ALA A 303 13.02 -25.92 -3.69
N SER A 304 12.70 -27.05 -3.04
CA SER A 304 13.46 -28.31 -3.15
C SER A 304 13.41 -28.97 -4.54
N GLY A 305 12.36 -28.70 -5.33
CA GLY A 305 12.00 -29.44 -6.53
C GLY A 305 12.79 -29.13 -7.82
N GLY A 306 14.11 -28.93 -7.76
CA GLY A 306 14.92 -28.65 -8.95
C GLY A 306 16.33 -29.28 -8.93
N PRO A 307 16.92 -29.60 -10.09
CA PRO A 307 18.26 -30.18 -10.15
C PRO A 307 19.30 -29.22 -9.58
N GLN A 308 20.27 -29.76 -8.83
CA GLN A 308 21.37 -28.99 -8.25
C GLN A 308 22.36 -28.56 -9.33
N GLY A 309 22.13 -27.38 -9.92
CA GLY A 309 23.18 -26.64 -10.61
C GLY A 309 24.28 -26.27 -9.60
N SER A 310 25.54 -26.37 -10.03
CA SER A 310 26.70 -26.13 -9.18
C SER A 310 26.67 -24.74 -8.55
N ALA A 311 26.66 -24.68 -7.22
CA ALA A 311 26.77 -23.42 -6.50
C ALA A 311 28.16 -22.81 -6.70
N GLU A 312 28.25 -21.66 -7.37
CA GLU A 312 29.45 -20.83 -7.34
C GLU A 312 29.62 -20.28 -5.93
N SER A 313 30.73 -20.63 -5.28
CA SER A 313 30.97 -20.33 -3.86
C SER A 313 31.16 -18.83 -3.62
N LEU A 314 30.09 -18.15 -3.18
CA LEU A 314 30.20 -16.82 -2.57
C LEU A 314 31.17 -16.90 -1.38
N THR A 315 32.29 -16.20 -1.47
CA THR A 315 33.36 -16.31 -0.48
C THR A 315 32.95 -15.65 0.84
N ALA A 316 33.19 -16.33 1.96
CA ALA A 316 32.64 -15.99 3.28
C ALA A 316 33.20 -14.71 3.94
N ALA A 317 33.88 -13.85 3.19
CA ALA A 317 34.61 -12.68 3.69
C ALA A 317 33.72 -11.53 4.22
N GLY A 318 32.40 -11.58 3.99
CA GLY A 318 31.45 -10.53 4.39
C GLY A 318 30.60 -10.81 5.64
N LEU A 319 30.67 -12.01 6.22
CA LEU A 319 29.65 -12.51 7.17
C LEU A 319 30.09 -12.60 8.65
N THR A 320 31.17 -11.91 9.05
CA THR A 320 31.76 -12.04 10.39
C THR A 320 31.70 -10.77 11.25
N LYS A 321 30.47 -10.35 11.63
CA LYS A 321 30.28 -9.60 12.87
C LYS A 321 28.87 -9.79 13.47
N LEU A 322 28.80 -9.74 14.80
CA LEU A 322 27.59 -9.72 15.64
C LEU A 322 26.72 -10.99 15.64
N VAL A 323 27.15 -12.02 16.38
CA VAL A 323 26.23 -12.86 17.16
C VAL A 323 26.74 -12.96 18.60
N ALA A 324 26.21 -12.12 19.49
CA ALA A 324 26.27 -12.37 20.92
C ALA A 324 25.04 -13.22 21.29
N ALA A 325 25.22 -14.24 22.14
CA ALA A 325 24.17 -15.21 22.45
C ALA A 325 23.10 -14.62 23.39
N ALA A 326 22.13 -13.91 22.81
CA ALA A 326 20.87 -13.59 23.47
C ALA A 326 19.89 -14.77 23.36
N THR A 327 19.01 -14.94 24.37
CA THR A 327 17.81 -15.77 24.20
C THR A 327 16.99 -15.24 23.01
N PRO A 328 16.54 -16.09 22.07
CA PRO A 328 15.95 -15.63 20.81
C PRO A 328 14.56 -15.01 21.01
N THR A 329 14.54 -13.70 21.26
CA THR A 329 13.32 -12.89 21.24
C THR A 329 12.84 -12.80 19.79
N VAL A 330 11.66 -13.38 19.51
CA VAL A 330 11.01 -13.30 18.19
C VAL A 330 10.85 -11.82 17.79
N PRO A 331 11.34 -11.38 16.62
CA PRO A 331 11.29 -9.97 16.23
C PRO A 331 9.86 -9.42 16.21
N VAL A 332 9.70 -8.23 16.80
CA VAL A 332 8.44 -7.47 16.77
C VAL A 332 8.39 -6.54 15.56
N PRO A 333 7.20 -6.20 15.03
CA PRO A 333 7.06 -5.21 13.96
C PRO A 333 7.75 -3.89 14.30
N LEU A 334 8.37 -3.28 13.30
CA LEU A 334 8.79 -1.88 13.35
C LEU A 334 7.58 -0.94 13.36
N THR A 335 7.79 0.32 13.72
CA THR A 335 6.81 1.39 13.48
C THR A 335 6.37 1.39 12.02
N ALA A 336 5.06 1.38 11.76
CA ALA A 336 4.54 1.50 10.40
C ALA A 336 5.07 2.77 9.72
N GLY A 337 5.38 2.69 8.42
CA GLY A 337 6.08 3.76 7.70
C GLY A 337 7.60 3.69 7.77
N LYS A 338 8.20 3.02 8.78
CA LYS A 338 9.66 2.87 8.85
C LYS A 338 10.15 1.84 7.83
N ILE A 339 11.00 2.30 6.92
CA ILE A 339 11.80 1.47 6.00
C ILE A 339 13.24 1.41 6.52
N ASP A 340 13.87 0.22 6.43
CA ASP A 340 15.29 0.00 6.74
C ASP A 340 15.99 -0.90 5.69
N THR A 341 15.22 -1.54 4.79
CA THR A 341 15.71 -2.55 3.84
C THR A 341 15.05 -2.32 2.48
N THR A 342 15.85 -2.07 1.44
CA THR A 342 15.36 -1.99 0.06
C THR A 342 15.67 -3.28 -0.70
N ILE A 343 14.66 -3.98 -1.18
CA ILE A 343 14.79 -5.18 -2.02
C ILE A 343 14.54 -4.78 -3.48
N THR A 344 15.44 -5.13 -4.40
CA THR A 344 15.32 -4.72 -5.80
C THR A 344 14.58 -5.73 -6.66
N LEU A 345 13.67 -5.26 -7.51
CA LEU A 345 12.87 -6.08 -8.43
C LEU A 345 13.35 -5.90 -9.88
N PHE A 346 13.58 -7.01 -10.58
CA PHE A 346 13.69 -7.03 -12.03
C PHE A 346 12.35 -7.51 -12.61
N MET A 347 11.63 -6.60 -13.25
CA MET A 347 10.25 -6.80 -13.67
C MET A 347 10.19 -7.25 -15.13
N THR A 348 9.47 -8.33 -15.40
CA THR A 348 9.29 -8.89 -16.74
C THR A 348 7.81 -9.09 -17.07
N TYR A 349 7.45 -9.01 -18.34
CA TYR A 349 6.06 -9.08 -18.77
C TYR A 349 5.93 -9.55 -20.22
N SER A 350 4.81 -10.19 -20.57
CA SER A 350 4.56 -10.69 -21.92
C SER A 350 4.16 -9.57 -22.89
N ASN A 351 4.25 -9.84 -24.19
CA ASN A 351 3.65 -8.99 -25.23
C ASN A 351 2.13 -8.85 -25.06
N THR A 352 1.46 -9.92 -24.63
CA THR A 352 0.00 -9.95 -24.38
C THR A 352 -0.41 -9.12 -23.16
N TYR A 353 0.47 -8.97 -22.16
CA TYR A 353 0.27 -8.04 -21.03
C TYR A 353 0.28 -6.57 -21.50
N VAL A 354 1.15 -6.23 -22.45
CA VAL A 354 1.14 -4.92 -23.11
C VAL A 354 -0.16 -4.71 -23.91
N THR A 355 -0.64 -5.73 -24.63
CA THR A 355 -1.92 -5.67 -25.37
C THR A 355 -3.15 -5.53 -24.46
N LEU A 356 -3.14 -6.15 -23.26
CA LEU A 356 -4.24 -6.03 -22.28
C LEU A 356 -4.49 -4.58 -21.87
N TRP A 357 -3.41 -3.83 -21.63
CA TRP A 357 -3.46 -2.47 -21.10
C TRP A 357 -3.44 -1.39 -22.20
N GLY A 358 -2.72 -1.64 -23.30
CA GLY A 358 -2.77 -0.85 -24.54
C GLY A 358 -1.39 -0.42 -25.04
N THR A 359 -0.52 0.06 -24.14
CA THR A 359 0.87 0.42 -24.47
C THR A 359 1.83 -0.04 -23.37
N GLU A 360 3.13 -0.11 -23.69
CA GLU A 360 4.13 -0.57 -22.73
C GLU A 360 4.33 0.42 -21.57
N ALA A 361 4.13 1.72 -21.80
CA ALA A 361 4.11 2.72 -20.74
C ALA A 361 2.97 2.47 -19.74
N VAL A 362 1.74 2.29 -20.24
CA VAL A 362 0.56 1.98 -19.40
C VAL A 362 0.76 0.67 -18.63
N ALA A 363 1.32 -0.36 -19.29
CA ALA A 363 1.65 -1.62 -18.64
C ALA A 363 2.68 -1.44 -17.50
N ARG A 364 3.73 -0.63 -17.68
CA ARG A 364 4.69 -0.30 -16.60
C ARG A 364 4.05 0.52 -15.48
N THR A 365 3.12 1.43 -15.78
CA THR A 365 2.34 2.17 -14.77
C THR A 365 1.52 1.21 -13.89
N ARG A 366 0.89 0.19 -14.47
CA ARG A 366 0.19 -0.87 -13.71
C ARG A 366 1.15 -1.69 -12.84
N LEU A 367 2.29 -2.11 -13.39
CA LEU A 367 3.29 -2.89 -12.64
C LEU A 367 3.90 -2.09 -11.49
N SER A 368 4.19 -0.80 -11.68
CA SER A 368 4.62 0.10 -10.60
C SER A 368 3.53 0.27 -9.54
N ASN A 369 2.24 0.36 -9.94
CA ASN A 369 1.13 0.38 -8.98
C ASN A 369 1.05 -0.87 -8.12
N LEU A 370 1.20 -2.07 -8.70
CA LEU A 370 1.21 -3.32 -7.93
C LEU A 370 2.41 -3.40 -6.97
N VAL A 371 3.57 -2.85 -7.35
CA VAL A 371 4.73 -2.73 -6.45
C VAL A 371 4.47 -1.73 -5.32
N GLN A 372 3.82 -0.60 -5.56
CA GLN A 372 3.45 0.33 -4.49
C GLN A 372 2.32 -0.20 -3.58
N VAL A 373 1.41 -1.05 -4.09
CA VAL A 373 0.44 -1.78 -3.27
C VAL A 373 1.16 -2.74 -2.32
N ALA A 374 2.19 -3.45 -2.80
CA ALA A 374 3.07 -4.23 -1.94
C ALA A 374 3.80 -3.33 -0.93
N ASN A 375 4.45 -2.24 -1.35
CA ASN A 375 5.19 -1.34 -0.44
C ASN A 375 4.33 -0.78 0.68
N SER A 376 3.10 -0.34 0.37
CA SER A 376 2.14 0.12 1.38
C SER A 376 1.84 -1.00 2.38
N ALA A 377 1.55 -2.21 1.91
CA ALA A 377 1.24 -3.36 2.75
C ALA A 377 2.42 -3.82 3.65
N TYR A 378 3.63 -3.87 3.10
CA TYR A 378 4.86 -4.24 3.81
C TYR A 378 5.26 -3.18 4.86
N SER A 379 5.11 -1.90 4.52
CA SER A 379 5.36 -0.76 5.41
C SER A 379 4.33 -0.66 6.53
N ASN A 380 3.04 -0.78 6.21
CA ASN A 380 1.93 -0.78 7.17
C ASN A 380 1.98 -1.96 8.17
N SER A 381 2.66 -3.04 7.79
CA SER A 381 2.89 -4.22 8.64
C SER A 381 4.19 -4.16 9.45
N GLY A 382 4.97 -3.07 9.38
CA GLY A 382 6.19 -2.91 10.17
C GLY A 382 7.34 -3.84 9.78
N THR A 383 7.42 -4.28 8.52
CA THR A 383 8.49 -5.19 8.05
C THR A 383 9.84 -4.50 7.85
N GLY A 384 9.85 -3.18 7.62
CA GLY A 384 11.03 -2.43 7.20
C GLY A 384 11.37 -2.53 5.70
N ILE A 385 10.59 -3.29 4.93
CA ILE A 385 10.88 -3.59 3.53
C ILE A 385 10.19 -2.56 2.61
N ALA A 386 10.97 -2.02 1.68
CA ALA A 386 10.47 -1.41 0.45
C ALA A 386 11.05 -2.13 -0.77
N PHE A 387 10.24 -2.30 -1.81
CA PHE A 387 10.62 -2.85 -3.09
C PHE A 387 10.89 -1.74 -4.10
N LYS A 388 12.06 -1.79 -4.75
CA LYS A 388 12.47 -0.83 -5.79
C LYS A 388 12.60 -1.56 -7.13
N ILE A 389 11.82 -1.15 -8.14
CA ILE A 389 12.03 -1.65 -9.50
C ILE A 389 13.37 -1.11 -10.01
N VAL A 390 14.26 -1.98 -10.50
CA VAL A 390 15.57 -1.58 -11.04
C VAL A 390 15.76 -1.90 -12.52
N GLY A 391 14.89 -2.70 -13.11
CA GLY A 391 14.94 -3.00 -14.54
C GLY A 391 13.66 -3.63 -15.06
N TRP A 392 13.45 -3.48 -16.37
CA TRP A 392 12.29 -3.92 -17.11
C TRP A 392 12.73 -4.81 -18.29
N ALA A 393 12.05 -5.93 -18.54
CA ALA A 393 12.20 -6.68 -19.79
C ALA A 393 10.88 -7.25 -20.31
N LYS A 394 10.45 -6.79 -21.48
CA LYS A 394 9.37 -7.43 -22.23
C LYS A 394 9.87 -8.73 -22.86
N VAL A 395 9.27 -9.86 -22.49
CA VAL A 395 9.67 -11.19 -22.95
C VAL A 395 8.66 -11.75 -23.95
N ALA A 396 9.14 -12.54 -24.92
CA ALA A 396 8.31 -13.21 -25.92
C ALA A 396 7.59 -14.47 -25.38
N GLN A 397 7.23 -14.47 -24.09
CA GLN A 397 6.52 -15.57 -23.45
C GLN A 397 5.07 -15.58 -23.91
N ALA A 398 4.61 -16.72 -24.43
CA ALA A 398 3.22 -16.96 -24.76
C ALA A 398 2.38 -17.18 -23.48
N ASP A 399 1.08 -16.87 -23.55
CA ASP A 399 0.16 -17.01 -22.42
C ASP A 399 0.14 -18.45 -21.92
N THR A 400 0.58 -18.64 -20.67
CA THR A 400 0.67 -19.93 -19.99
C THR A 400 0.51 -19.72 -18.49
N THR A 401 0.31 -20.79 -17.73
CA THR A 401 0.06 -20.67 -16.28
C THR A 401 1.34 -20.36 -15.51
N PRO A 402 1.24 -19.76 -14.31
CA PRO A 402 2.39 -19.56 -13.43
C PRO A 402 3.21 -20.83 -13.16
N GLN A 403 2.58 -22.00 -13.15
CA GLN A 403 3.21 -23.32 -12.98
C GLN A 403 4.12 -23.72 -14.15
N VAL A 404 3.91 -23.17 -15.35
CA VAL A 404 4.80 -23.37 -16.51
C VAL A 404 5.84 -22.25 -16.63
N ALA A 405 5.45 -21.01 -16.33
CA ALA A 405 6.35 -19.85 -16.43
C ALA A 405 7.41 -19.83 -15.31
N LEU A 406 7.05 -20.08 -14.05
CA LEU A 406 8.00 -19.96 -12.92
C LEU A 406 9.25 -20.87 -13.05
N PRO A 407 9.14 -22.16 -13.41
CA PRO A 407 10.31 -22.99 -13.66
C PRO A 407 11.16 -22.49 -14.84
N ALA A 408 10.53 -21.96 -15.88
CA ALA A 408 11.23 -21.44 -17.07
C ALA A 408 12.04 -20.18 -16.76
N ILE A 409 11.53 -19.30 -15.89
CA ILE A 409 12.24 -18.13 -15.33
C ILE A 409 13.44 -18.59 -14.49
N LYS A 410 13.21 -19.51 -13.54
CA LYS A 410 14.27 -20.05 -12.66
C LYS A 410 15.40 -20.73 -13.43
N ALA A 411 15.08 -21.34 -14.57
CA ALA A 411 16.04 -22.02 -15.45
C ALA A 411 16.67 -21.12 -16.54
N ASP A 412 16.37 -19.80 -16.58
CA ASP A 412 16.83 -18.86 -17.62
C ASP A 412 16.62 -19.41 -19.05
N SER A 413 15.39 -19.88 -19.31
CA SER A 413 15.09 -20.78 -20.43
C SER A 413 13.88 -20.33 -21.27
N GLY A 414 13.76 -20.87 -22.48
CA GLY A 414 12.70 -20.50 -23.41
C GLY A 414 12.72 -18.99 -23.70
N ALA A 415 11.57 -18.33 -23.51
CA ALA A 415 11.44 -16.89 -23.67
C ALA A 415 12.15 -16.04 -22.59
N PHE A 416 12.61 -16.66 -21.50
CA PHE A 416 13.32 -16.00 -20.40
C PHE A 416 14.86 -16.08 -20.52
N LYS A 417 15.40 -16.71 -21.56
CA LYS A 417 16.85 -16.86 -21.74
C LYS A 417 17.57 -15.51 -21.78
N GLY A 418 18.52 -15.31 -20.87
CA GLY A 418 19.27 -14.07 -20.68
C GLY A 418 18.68 -13.11 -19.65
N VAL A 419 17.47 -13.35 -19.12
CA VAL A 419 16.86 -12.50 -18.07
C VAL A 419 17.71 -12.50 -16.80
N ALA A 420 18.35 -13.62 -16.45
CA ALA A 420 19.28 -13.69 -15.33
C ALA A 420 20.52 -12.79 -15.51
N ALA A 421 20.97 -12.55 -16.74
CA ALA A 421 22.06 -11.61 -17.03
C ALA A 421 21.58 -10.15 -16.92
N LEU A 422 20.40 -9.83 -17.46
CA LEU A 422 19.79 -8.50 -17.35
C LEU A 422 19.51 -8.12 -15.89
N LYS A 423 18.97 -9.08 -15.09
CA LYS A 423 18.78 -8.96 -13.64
C LYS A 423 20.08 -8.55 -12.94
N ARG A 424 21.19 -9.26 -13.20
CA ARG A 424 22.50 -8.97 -12.59
C ARG A 424 23.04 -7.60 -13.01
N ALA A 425 22.92 -7.23 -14.28
CA ALA A 425 23.37 -5.91 -14.79
C ALA A 425 22.61 -4.75 -14.13
N ALA A 426 21.29 -4.88 -13.97
CA ALA A 426 20.42 -3.92 -13.29
C ALA A 426 20.56 -3.92 -11.74
N GLY A 427 21.14 -4.97 -11.16
CA GLY A 427 21.23 -5.14 -9.70
C GLY A 427 19.91 -5.59 -9.04
N GLY A 428 19.07 -6.35 -9.75
CA GLY A 428 17.82 -6.90 -9.22
C GLY A 428 18.04 -8.11 -8.30
N ALA A 429 17.38 -8.14 -7.14
CA ALA A 429 17.41 -9.25 -6.19
C ALA A 429 16.39 -10.35 -6.57
N ILE A 430 15.16 -9.96 -6.92
CA ILE A 430 14.05 -10.87 -7.28
C ILE A 430 13.71 -10.66 -8.76
N THR A 431 13.40 -11.73 -9.50
CA THR A 431 12.78 -11.62 -10.84
C THR A 431 11.29 -11.91 -10.74
N VAL A 432 10.47 -11.02 -11.30
CA VAL A 432 9.00 -11.15 -11.33
C VAL A 432 8.53 -11.16 -12.77
N PHE A 433 7.59 -12.03 -13.12
CA PHE A 433 6.93 -12.06 -14.44
C PHE A 433 5.43 -11.77 -14.34
N PHE A 434 4.88 -11.07 -15.33
CA PHE A 434 3.45 -10.80 -15.46
C PHE A 434 2.88 -11.16 -16.84
N ALA A 435 1.78 -11.90 -16.81
CA ALA A 435 0.93 -12.25 -17.95
C ALA A 435 -0.51 -11.72 -17.73
N PRO A 436 -1.33 -11.57 -18.79
CA PRO A 436 -2.75 -11.27 -18.62
C PRO A 436 -3.50 -12.48 -18.03
N PHE A 437 -4.45 -12.25 -17.12
CA PHE A 437 -5.37 -13.27 -16.65
C PHE A 437 -6.44 -13.54 -17.73
N ASN A 438 -6.39 -14.72 -18.35
CA ASN A 438 -7.22 -15.08 -19.50
C ASN A 438 -7.42 -16.61 -19.62
N ALA A 439 -8.10 -17.04 -20.69
CA ALA A 439 -8.46 -18.44 -20.96
C ALA A 439 -7.31 -19.46 -20.85
N ALA A 440 -6.07 -19.06 -21.16
CA ALA A 440 -4.89 -19.95 -21.05
C ALA A 440 -4.27 -19.89 -19.65
N THR A 441 -4.05 -18.68 -19.14
CA THR A 441 -3.35 -18.45 -17.86
C THR A 441 -4.19 -18.78 -16.63
N SER A 442 -5.52 -18.78 -16.75
CA SER A 442 -6.46 -19.08 -15.66
C SER A 442 -6.67 -20.56 -15.37
N THR A 443 -6.11 -21.47 -16.16
CA THR A 443 -6.45 -22.91 -16.13
C THR A 443 -6.06 -23.64 -14.83
N THR A 444 -5.15 -23.07 -14.03
CA THR A 444 -4.78 -23.56 -12.70
C THR A 444 -5.48 -22.84 -11.53
N SER A 445 -6.45 -21.97 -11.83
CA SER A 445 -7.25 -21.23 -10.84
C SER A 445 -6.42 -20.42 -9.83
N THR A 446 -5.27 -19.89 -10.25
CA THR A 446 -4.43 -18.98 -9.46
C THR A 446 -4.04 -17.71 -10.22
N CYS A 447 -3.67 -16.68 -9.47
CA CYS A 447 -3.13 -15.41 -9.94
C CYS A 447 -1.61 -15.28 -9.75
N GLY A 448 -0.97 -16.26 -9.11
CA GLY A 448 0.45 -16.24 -8.81
C GLY A 448 1.05 -17.62 -8.66
N LEU A 449 2.38 -17.68 -8.69
CA LEU A 449 3.18 -18.77 -8.14
C LEU A 449 4.57 -18.24 -7.78
N ALA A 450 5.05 -18.60 -6.59
CA ALA A 450 6.40 -18.33 -6.10
C ALA A 450 6.95 -19.49 -5.27
N TYR A 451 8.27 -19.51 -5.07
CA TYR A 451 8.92 -20.51 -4.22
C TYR A 451 8.93 -20.07 -2.75
N VAL A 452 8.48 -20.94 -1.84
CA VAL A 452 8.61 -20.73 -0.39
C VAL A 452 10.07 -21.01 0.02
N THR A 453 10.90 -19.98 -0.09
CA THR A 453 12.34 -20.08 0.18
C THR A 453 12.58 -20.49 1.64
N GLY A 454 13.39 -21.52 1.87
CA GLY A 454 13.67 -22.07 3.20
C GLY A 454 12.53 -22.87 3.83
N GLY A 455 11.44 -23.14 3.09
CA GLY A 455 10.20 -23.77 3.58
C GLY A 455 10.37 -25.12 4.28
N GLY A 456 9.31 -25.56 4.99
CA GLY A 456 9.35 -26.79 5.79
C GLY A 456 10.03 -26.61 7.15
N ALA A 457 10.10 -25.39 7.67
CA ALA A 457 10.78 -25.00 8.91
C ALA A 457 12.31 -25.25 8.91
N GLY A 458 12.96 -25.22 7.75
CA GLY A 458 14.40 -25.42 7.60
C GLY A 458 15.30 -24.31 8.17
N GLY A 459 14.70 -23.22 8.65
CA GLY A 459 15.39 -22.11 9.31
C GLY A 459 16.33 -21.32 8.39
N MET A 460 17.07 -20.38 8.98
CA MET A 460 17.98 -19.51 8.21
C MET A 460 19.09 -20.27 7.47
N SER A 461 19.45 -21.49 7.90
CA SER A 461 20.42 -22.34 7.18
C SER A 461 19.89 -22.74 5.81
N LEU A 462 18.69 -23.33 5.74
CA LEU A 462 18.06 -23.72 4.47
C LEU A 462 17.68 -22.47 3.65
N PHE A 463 17.20 -21.41 4.30
CA PHE A 463 16.87 -20.15 3.62
C PHE A 463 18.07 -19.56 2.89
N ASN A 464 19.21 -19.41 3.58
CA ASN A 464 20.42 -18.83 3.00
C ASN A 464 20.99 -19.71 1.88
N ALA A 465 20.87 -21.04 1.98
CA ALA A 465 21.26 -21.98 0.93
C ALA A 465 20.35 -21.92 -0.32
N GLN A 466 19.04 -21.64 -0.14
CA GLN A 466 18.06 -21.65 -1.24
C GLN A 466 17.84 -20.28 -1.89
N ALA A 467 18.00 -19.16 -1.18
CA ALA A 467 17.52 -17.84 -1.62
C ALA A 467 18.02 -17.44 -3.01
N ALA A 468 19.33 -17.53 -3.26
CA ALA A 468 19.94 -17.17 -4.55
C ALA A 468 19.34 -17.94 -5.75
N GLY A 469 18.89 -19.18 -5.52
CA GLY A 469 18.28 -20.05 -6.53
C GLY A 469 16.74 -20.06 -6.52
N SER A 470 16.07 -19.33 -5.61
CA SER A 470 14.62 -19.49 -5.38
C SER A 470 13.82 -18.19 -5.46
N VAL A 471 14.44 -17.00 -5.42
CA VAL A 471 13.70 -15.72 -5.41
C VAL A 471 13.11 -15.33 -6.78
N PHE A 472 11.97 -15.92 -7.09
CA PHE A 472 11.23 -15.80 -8.35
C PHE A 472 9.71 -15.75 -8.12
N ALA A 473 8.99 -14.99 -8.94
CA ALA A 473 7.52 -14.98 -8.95
C ALA A 473 6.97 -14.89 -10.37
N SER A 474 5.84 -15.54 -10.63
CA SER A 474 5.09 -15.45 -11.89
C SER A 474 3.63 -15.15 -11.59
N LEU A 475 3.07 -14.08 -12.17
CA LEU A 475 1.73 -13.57 -11.86
C LEU A 475 0.85 -13.36 -13.10
N ASN A 476 -0.45 -13.38 -12.85
CA ASN A 476 -1.51 -12.99 -13.77
C ASN A 476 -2.19 -11.70 -13.26
N ASP A 477 -2.71 -10.86 -14.18
CA ASP A 477 -3.39 -9.60 -13.83
C ASP A 477 -4.69 -9.39 -14.65
N GLY A 478 -5.67 -8.71 -14.07
CA GLY A 478 -6.97 -8.44 -14.68
C GLY A 478 -8.05 -9.47 -14.34
N GLN A 479 -9.00 -9.67 -15.27
CA GLN A 479 -10.22 -10.45 -15.06
C GLN A 479 -10.57 -11.38 -16.23
N TYR A 480 -11.13 -12.55 -15.94
CA TYR A 480 -11.61 -13.52 -16.92
C TYR A 480 -12.71 -14.43 -16.35
N ASN A 481 -13.77 -14.68 -17.13
CA ASN A 481 -14.84 -15.65 -16.83
C ASN A 481 -15.43 -15.58 -15.40
N GLY A 482 -15.66 -14.38 -14.87
CA GLY A 482 -16.20 -14.18 -13.52
C GLY A 482 -15.19 -14.37 -12.38
N TYR A 483 -13.89 -14.39 -12.69
CA TYR A 483 -12.79 -14.36 -11.72
C TYR A 483 -11.87 -13.17 -11.99
N TYR A 484 -11.14 -12.74 -10.97
CA TYR A 484 -10.16 -11.66 -11.05
C TYR A 484 -8.95 -11.92 -10.16
N CYS A 485 -7.86 -11.21 -10.46
CA CYS A 485 -6.67 -11.18 -9.61
C CYS A 485 -6.69 -9.98 -8.66
N GLU A 486 -6.54 -10.28 -7.38
CA GLU A 486 -6.47 -9.29 -6.30
C GLU A 486 -5.17 -8.48 -6.43
N VAL A 487 -5.24 -7.17 -6.20
CA VAL A 487 -4.04 -6.30 -6.19
C VAL A 487 -3.00 -6.71 -5.14
N LEU A 488 -3.40 -7.48 -4.12
CA LEU A 488 -2.51 -8.03 -3.10
C LEU A 488 -1.69 -9.25 -3.56
N SER A 489 -1.94 -9.84 -4.73
CA SER A 489 -1.21 -11.02 -5.21
C SER A 489 0.30 -10.80 -5.28
N LEU A 490 0.79 -9.64 -5.75
CA LEU A 490 2.24 -9.39 -5.77
C LEU A 490 2.85 -9.34 -4.36
N ALA A 491 2.12 -8.80 -3.38
CA ALA A 491 2.57 -8.79 -1.99
C ALA A 491 2.65 -10.22 -1.40
N HIS A 492 1.76 -11.11 -1.83
CA HIS A 492 1.70 -12.53 -1.47
C HIS A 492 2.89 -13.31 -2.05
N GLU A 493 3.13 -13.23 -3.35
CA GLU A 493 4.25 -13.94 -4.01
C GLU A 493 5.63 -13.48 -3.49
N LEU A 494 5.78 -12.18 -3.21
CA LEU A 494 6.99 -11.66 -2.56
C LEU A 494 7.13 -12.18 -1.12
N GLY A 495 6.01 -12.50 -0.47
CA GLY A 495 5.97 -13.12 0.86
C GLY A 495 6.50 -14.56 0.86
N HIS A 496 6.14 -15.37 -0.14
CA HIS A 496 6.72 -16.70 -0.34
C HIS A 496 8.23 -16.65 -0.57
N ASN A 497 8.69 -15.71 -1.41
CA ASN A 497 10.12 -15.47 -1.66
C ASN A 497 10.89 -15.02 -0.40
N LEU A 498 10.21 -14.45 0.59
CA LEU A 498 10.75 -14.12 1.93
C LEU A 498 10.56 -15.24 2.97
N GLY A 499 10.07 -16.42 2.56
CA GLY A 499 9.97 -17.63 3.37
C GLY A 499 8.65 -17.80 4.13
N ASN A 500 7.58 -17.13 3.73
CA ASN A 500 6.26 -17.28 4.33
C ASN A 500 5.44 -18.37 3.63
N ALA A 501 4.66 -19.14 4.40
CA ALA A 501 3.58 -19.99 3.88
C ALA A 501 2.20 -19.34 4.10
N HIS A 502 1.13 -19.96 3.60
CA HIS A 502 -0.25 -19.50 3.86
C HIS A 502 -0.63 -19.54 5.35
N ASP A 503 -1.87 -19.18 5.67
CA ASP A 503 -2.48 -19.57 6.94
C ASP A 503 -2.61 -21.10 7.08
N LYS A 504 -2.72 -21.55 8.33
CA LYS A 504 -2.71 -22.98 8.69
C LYS A 504 -3.86 -23.81 8.13
N ALA A 505 -4.96 -23.19 7.67
CA ALA A 505 -6.05 -23.91 7.03
C ALA A 505 -5.82 -24.10 5.51
N ASN A 506 -4.83 -23.40 4.94
CA ASN A 506 -4.57 -23.34 3.50
C ASN A 506 -3.12 -23.70 3.12
N SER A 507 -2.28 -24.15 4.07
CA SER A 507 -0.95 -24.72 3.79
C SER A 507 -0.76 -26.10 4.42
N SER A 508 -0.14 -27.01 3.68
CA SER A 508 0.32 -28.32 4.15
C SER A 508 1.69 -28.29 4.86
N PHE A 509 2.42 -27.18 4.79
CA PHE A 509 3.76 -27.03 5.36
C PHE A 509 3.99 -25.63 5.96
N PRO A 510 4.87 -25.47 6.97
CA PRO A 510 5.30 -24.16 7.45
C PRO A 510 6.25 -23.48 6.46
N GLY A 511 6.38 -22.16 6.57
CA GLY A 511 7.46 -21.42 5.90
C GLY A 511 8.84 -21.73 6.51
N VAL A 512 9.77 -20.77 6.46
CA VAL A 512 11.15 -20.95 6.97
C VAL A 512 11.22 -21.25 8.47
N PHE A 513 10.26 -20.79 9.27
CA PHE A 513 10.09 -21.18 10.67
C PHE A 513 8.71 -21.81 10.91
N SER A 514 8.59 -22.54 12.02
CA SER A 514 7.33 -23.16 12.46
C SER A 514 6.19 -22.17 12.76
N TYR A 515 6.49 -20.87 12.83
CA TYR A 515 5.53 -19.77 12.97
C TYR A 515 5.31 -18.94 11.70
N SER A 516 5.96 -19.28 10.58
CA SER A 516 5.90 -18.55 9.29
C SER A 516 4.61 -18.81 8.51
N TYR A 517 3.46 -18.76 9.20
CA TYR A 517 2.12 -18.90 8.64
C TYR A 517 1.36 -17.57 8.62
N GLY A 518 0.59 -17.35 7.56
CA GLY A 518 -0.44 -16.31 7.52
C GLY A 518 -1.52 -16.49 8.60
N LYS A 519 -2.43 -15.52 8.68
CA LYS A 519 -3.56 -15.54 9.61
C LYS A 519 -4.86 -15.10 8.96
N GLY A 520 -5.95 -15.76 9.32
CA GLY A 520 -7.28 -15.20 9.19
C GLY A 520 -8.24 -15.68 10.28
N THR A 521 -9.47 -15.19 10.22
CA THR A 521 -10.63 -15.62 10.99
C THR A 521 -11.86 -15.32 10.13
N SER A 522 -12.61 -16.37 9.77
CA SER A 522 -13.68 -16.28 8.77
C SER A 522 -14.74 -15.25 9.14
N GLY A 523 -15.08 -14.36 8.20
CA GLY A 523 -16.01 -13.25 8.42
C GLY A 523 -15.46 -12.08 9.23
N GLN A 524 -14.19 -12.12 9.67
CA GLN A 524 -13.54 -11.04 10.41
C GLN A 524 -12.33 -10.45 9.69
N PHE A 525 -11.34 -11.27 9.29
CA PHE A 525 -10.21 -10.84 8.45
C PHE A 525 -9.44 -12.02 7.84
N GLY A 526 -8.63 -11.73 6.82
CA GLY A 526 -7.53 -12.55 6.33
C GLY A 526 -6.37 -11.68 5.90
N THR A 527 -5.21 -11.89 6.51
CA THR A 527 -3.93 -11.23 6.16
C THR A 527 -3.47 -11.58 4.75
N ILE A 528 -2.41 -10.94 4.28
CA ILE A 528 -1.91 -11.11 2.90
C ILE A 528 -1.56 -12.57 2.59
N MET A 529 -0.97 -13.31 3.53
CA MET A 529 -0.69 -14.75 3.38
C MET A 529 -1.90 -15.64 3.76
N SER A 530 -3.14 -15.20 3.60
CA SER A 530 -4.33 -15.97 3.98
C SER A 530 -5.44 -15.91 2.93
N TYR A 531 -6.07 -17.05 2.65
CA TYR A 531 -7.24 -17.16 1.76
C TYR A 531 -8.57 -16.84 2.42
N ILE A 532 -8.55 -16.54 3.73
CA ILE A 532 -9.75 -16.23 4.52
C ILE A 532 -10.21 -14.80 4.19
N SER A 533 -11.53 -14.56 4.21
CA SER A 533 -12.13 -13.25 3.88
C SER A 533 -12.94 -12.67 5.06
N PRO A 534 -13.13 -11.34 5.13
CA PRO A 534 -12.64 -10.30 4.21
C PRO A 534 -11.12 -10.11 4.27
N ARG A 535 -10.48 -9.63 3.19
CA ARG A 535 -9.03 -9.40 3.18
C ARG A 535 -8.67 -8.12 3.94
N VAL A 536 -7.44 -8.08 4.47
CA VAL A 536 -6.79 -6.85 4.98
C VAL A 536 -5.36 -6.79 4.44
N ALA A 537 -4.90 -5.59 4.09
CA ALA A 537 -3.55 -5.38 3.55
C ALA A 537 -2.46 -5.34 4.65
N LEU A 538 -2.50 -6.31 5.55
CA LEU A 538 -1.51 -6.53 6.61
C LEU A 538 -0.98 -7.95 6.57
N PHE A 539 0.27 -8.12 7.00
CA PHE A 539 0.90 -9.41 7.26
C PHE A 539 0.60 -9.90 8.69
N SER A 540 0.75 -11.20 8.92
CA SER A 540 0.44 -11.80 10.24
C SER A 540 1.50 -11.46 11.29
N SER A 541 1.02 -10.99 12.46
CA SER A 541 1.82 -10.80 13.67
C SER A 541 0.90 -10.64 14.89
N PRO A 542 1.23 -11.20 16.07
CA PRO A 542 0.44 -11.00 17.28
C PRO A 542 0.44 -9.55 17.80
N GLN A 543 1.38 -8.70 17.34
CA GLN A 543 1.51 -7.29 17.77
C GLN A 543 0.69 -6.30 16.92
N LEU A 544 0.06 -6.75 15.82
CA LEU A 544 -0.78 -5.91 14.94
C LEU A 544 -2.27 -6.20 15.19
N SER A 545 -3.15 -5.21 15.01
CA SER A 545 -4.61 -5.35 15.20
C SER A 545 -5.36 -5.37 13.86
N CYS A 546 -6.08 -6.45 13.57
CA CYS A 546 -6.76 -6.65 12.29
C CYS A 546 -8.28 -6.35 12.32
N THR A 547 -8.90 -6.21 13.49
CA THR A 547 -10.33 -5.83 13.63
C THR A 547 -10.49 -4.58 14.51
N ALA A 548 -11.69 -3.96 14.47
CA ALA A 548 -12.03 -2.87 15.41
C ALA A 548 -11.99 -3.34 16.89
N SER A 549 -12.38 -4.59 17.13
CA SER A 549 -12.33 -5.28 18.42
C SER A 549 -10.92 -5.71 18.89
N LYS A 550 -9.85 -5.14 18.32
CA LYS A 550 -8.44 -5.50 18.61
C LYS A 550 -8.10 -7.00 18.45
N GLN A 551 -8.79 -7.75 17.58
CA GLN A 551 -8.34 -9.11 17.29
C GLN A 551 -6.97 -9.03 16.60
N ALA A 552 -5.98 -9.73 17.16
CA ALA A 552 -4.61 -9.71 16.67
C ALA A 552 -4.52 -10.27 15.24
N CYS A 553 -3.64 -9.70 14.42
CA CYS A 553 -3.36 -10.17 13.06
C CYS A 553 -2.60 -11.50 13.02
N GLY A 554 -2.29 -12.12 14.15
CA GLY A 554 -1.45 -13.31 14.22
C GLY A 554 -1.44 -13.95 15.60
N SER A 555 -0.56 -14.93 15.77
CA SER A 555 -0.25 -15.60 17.03
C SER A 555 1.24 -15.91 17.08
N ASP A 556 1.74 -16.46 18.19
CA ASP A 556 3.12 -16.94 18.31
C ASP A 556 3.47 -18.05 17.29
N THR A 557 2.47 -18.57 16.57
CA THR A 557 2.61 -19.60 15.54
C THR A 557 2.13 -19.15 14.14
N GLU A 558 1.76 -17.87 14.01
CA GLU A 558 1.21 -17.23 12.80
C GLU A 558 1.76 -15.79 12.75
N ASN A 559 3.07 -15.64 12.48
CA ASN A 559 3.84 -14.40 12.60
C ASN A 559 4.85 -14.24 11.45
N VAL A 560 4.35 -13.96 10.25
CA VAL A 560 5.20 -13.73 9.06
C VAL A 560 5.96 -12.40 9.10
N VAL A 561 5.52 -11.40 9.89
CA VAL A 561 6.33 -10.17 10.07
C VAL A 561 7.67 -10.49 10.75
N ALA A 562 7.67 -11.29 11.81
CA ALA A 562 8.90 -11.75 12.45
C ALA A 562 9.80 -12.56 11.48
N THR A 563 9.18 -13.35 10.60
CA THR A 563 9.87 -14.11 9.56
C THR A 563 10.62 -13.18 8.61
N MET A 564 9.91 -12.23 8.01
CA MET A 564 10.47 -11.26 7.07
C MET A 564 11.55 -10.36 7.68
N LEU A 565 11.42 -10.01 8.97
CA LEU A 565 12.45 -9.26 9.71
C LEU A 565 13.80 -10.01 9.80
N GLN A 566 13.81 -11.34 9.69
CA GLN A 566 15.02 -12.16 9.66
C GLN A 566 15.51 -12.46 8.23
N THR A 567 14.61 -12.66 7.27
CA THR A 567 14.97 -13.07 5.90
C THR A 567 15.28 -11.92 4.94
N LYS A 568 14.76 -10.71 5.19
CA LYS A 568 14.89 -9.55 4.29
C LYS A 568 16.32 -9.17 3.93
N ALA A 569 17.27 -9.30 4.87
CA ALA A 569 18.67 -8.96 4.65
C ALA A 569 19.33 -9.92 3.64
N THR A 570 19.09 -11.23 3.77
CA THR A 570 19.57 -12.24 2.82
C THR A 570 19.03 -11.98 1.41
N VAL A 571 17.75 -11.65 1.27
CA VAL A 571 17.15 -11.38 -0.05
C VAL A 571 17.65 -10.06 -0.63
N ALA A 572 17.76 -8.99 0.17
CA ALA A 572 18.29 -7.71 -0.29
C ALA A 572 19.74 -7.82 -0.82
N ALA A 573 20.57 -8.66 -0.18
CA ALA A 573 21.96 -8.91 -0.59
C ALA A 573 22.13 -9.63 -1.93
N LEU A 574 21.04 -10.15 -2.54
CA LEU A 574 21.06 -10.73 -3.89
C LEU A 574 20.98 -9.66 -5.00
N GLY A 575 20.77 -8.39 -4.64
CA GLY A 575 20.72 -7.24 -5.55
C GLY A 575 21.56 -6.07 -5.06
N ASN A 576 21.33 -4.89 -5.64
CA ASN A 576 22.02 -3.65 -5.28
C ASN A 576 21.04 -2.47 -5.33
N SER A 577 20.52 -2.07 -4.17
CA SER A 577 19.59 -0.94 -4.03
C SER A 577 20.19 0.41 -4.42
N GLY A 578 21.51 0.54 -4.34
CA GLY A 578 22.29 1.70 -4.76
C GLY A 578 22.49 1.82 -6.28
N LYS A 579 22.11 0.82 -7.08
CA LYS A 579 21.90 1.03 -8.51
C LYS A 579 20.73 1.99 -8.72
N ALA A 580 20.89 2.93 -9.66
CA ALA A 580 19.75 3.63 -10.22
C ALA A 580 18.78 2.60 -10.84
N SER A 581 17.49 2.90 -10.81
CA SER A 581 16.52 2.22 -11.67
C SER A 581 16.82 2.55 -13.13
N ALA A 582 16.22 1.81 -14.07
CA ALA A 582 16.64 1.76 -15.47
C ALA A 582 16.33 3.01 -16.34
N SER A 583 16.69 4.20 -15.86
CA SER A 583 17.15 5.29 -16.71
C SER A 583 18.43 4.83 -17.43
N THR A 584 18.32 4.45 -18.70
CA THR A 584 19.30 3.60 -19.41
C THR A 584 20.62 4.28 -19.78
N ASP A 585 20.79 5.56 -19.47
CA ASP A 585 21.90 6.42 -19.87
C ASP A 585 22.42 7.34 -18.72
N GLY A 586 21.82 7.26 -17.53
CA GLY A 586 22.09 8.20 -16.44
C GLY A 586 21.37 9.55 -16.57
N SER A 587 20.36 9.66 -17.44
CA SER A 587 19.43 10.78 -17.44
C SER A 587 18.67 10.87 -16.11
N THR A 588 18.24 12.08 -15.74
CA THR A 588 17.34 12.29 -14.61
C THR A 588 15.93 12.56 -15.11
N VAL A 589 14.92 11.96 -14.48
CA VAL A 589 13.52 12.18 -14.82
C VAL A 589 12.98 13.39 -14.05
N VAL A 590 12.22 14.24 -14.75
CA VAL A 590 11.53 15.39 -14.14
C VAL A 590 10.07 15.36 -14.55
N ALA A 591 9.14 15.39 -13.59
CA ALA A 591 7.71 15.32 -13.87
C ALA A 591 6.92 16.42 -13.16
N GLY A 592 5.97 17.01 -13.89
CA GLY A 592 5.11 18.09 -13.39
C GLY A 592 3.70 17.96 -13.96
N TRP A 593 2.85 18.94 -13.66
CA TRP A 593 1.44 18.89 -14.00
C TRP A 593 1.03 20.04 -14.92
N LEU A 594 0.26 19.70 -15.96
CA LEU A 594 -0.56 20.62 -16.72
C LEU A 594 -1.94 20.63 -16.06
N LEU A 595 -2.41 21.80 -15.63
CA LEU A 595 -3.65 22.00 -14.90
C LEU A 595 -4.50 23.06 -15.61
N ASN A 596 -5.81 23.01 -15.47
CA ASN A 596 -6.70 24.12 -15.76
C ASN A 596 -6.57 25.19 -14.66
N ALA A 597 -7.08 26.40 -14.91
CA ALA A 597 -7.07 27.50 -13.93
C ALA A 597 -7.78 27.20 -12.59
N ASN A 598 -8.64 26.17 -12.52
CA ASN A 598 -9.29 25.68 -11.30
C ASN A 598 -8.53 24.52 -10.62
N GLY A 599 -7.33 24.17 -11.11
CA GLY A 599 -6.48 23.11 -10.56
C GLY A 599 -6.85 21.67 -10.93
N THR A 600 -7.88 21.45 -11.78
CA THR A 600 -8.11 20.10 -12.35
C THR A 600 -7.09 19.81 -13.46
N PRO A 601 -6.68 18.56 -13.72
CA PRO A 601 -5.71 18.27 -14.77
C PRO A 601 -6.15 18.73 -16.17
N PHE A 602 -5.21 19.29 -16.93
CA PHE A 602 -5.41 19.69 -18.32
C PHE A 602 -5.10 18.50 -19.22
N THR A 603 -6.15 17.85 -19.75
CA THR A 603 -6.04 16.58 -20.47
C THR A 603 -6.40 16.70 -21.95
N ILE A 604 -6.26 17.90 -22.50
CA ILE A 604 -6.30 18.19 -23.94
C ILE A 604 -4.85 18.23 -24.44
N ALA A 605 -4.62 17.95 -25.72
CA ALA A 605 -3.29 17.98 -26.32
C ALA A 605 -2.55 19.33 -26.04
N ALA A 606 -1.36 19.21 -25.47
CA ALA A 606 -0.46 20.31 -25.14
C ALA A 606 0.99 19.87 -25.39
N THR A 607 1.81 20.78 -25.91
CA THR A 607 3.24 20.54 -26.14
C THR A 607 4.05 21.18 -25.02
N VAL A 608 4.79 20.36 -24.27
CA VAL A 608 5.81 20.81 -23.32
C VAL A 608 7.15 20.83 -24.04
N LYS A 609 7.75 22.01 -24.20
CA LYS A 609 9.01 22.20 -24.93
C LYS A 609 10.12 22.66 -23.99
N ALA A 610 11.23 21.93 -23.98
CA ALA A 610 12.45 22.35 -23.29
C ALA A 610 13.26 23.41 -24.07
N SER A 611 14.06 24.18 -23.34
CA SER A 611 15.03 25.13 -23.87
C SER A 611 16.25 24.45 -24.49
N ASP A 612 16.62 23.27 -23.98
CA ASP A 612 17.69 22.42 -24.50
C ASP A 612 17.09 21.32 -25.39
N ALA A 613 17.64 21.14 -26.59
CA ALA A 613 17.12 20.20 -27.58
C ALA A 613 17.43 18.72 -27.28
N SER A 614 18.31 18.43 -26.32
CA SER A 614 18.59 17.07 -25.84
C SER A 614 17.60 16.59 -24.78
N VAL A 615 16.84 17.50 -24.17
CA VAL A 615 15.79 17.17 -23.20
C VAL A 615 14.51 16.80 -23.93
N SER A 616 14.10 15.54 -23.81
CA SER A 616 12.82 15.06 -24.33
C SER A 616 11.73 15.23 -23.27
N CYS A 617 10.55 15.70 -23.67
CA CYS A 617 9.38 15.87 -22.80
C CYS A 617 8.12 15.31 -23.48
N ALA A 618 7.28 14.62 -22.73
CA ALA A 618 5.97 14.14 -23.15
C ALA A 618 4.90 14.58 -22.13
N ALA A 619 3.72 14.97 -22.61
CA ALA A 619 2.52 15.18 -21.81
C ALA A 619 1.42 14.27 -22.36
N GLY A 620 0.73 13.55 -21.47
CA GLY A 620 -0.24 12.53 -21.86
C GLY A 620 -1.66 12.79 -21.36
N SER A 621 -2.51 11.77 -21.49
CA SER A 621 -3.94 11.84 -21.19
C SER A 621 -4.29 12.24 -19.74
N THR A 622 -3.40 12.10 -18.76
CA THR A 622 -3.69 12.41 -17.34
C THR A 622 -3.43 13.87 -16.97
N GLY A 623 -2.81 14.66 -17.85
CA GLY A 623 -2.28 15.99 -17.54
C GLY A 623 -0.95 15.97 -16.78
N LEU A 624 -0.40 14.79 -16.45
CA LEU A 624 1.00 14.67 -16.06
C LEU A 624 1.88 14.85 -17.30
N TYR A 625 2.96 15.61 -17.15
CA TYR A 625 4.07 15.61 -18.11
C TYR A 625 5.33 15.06 -17.46
N VAL A 626 6.15 14.38 -18.26
CA VAL A 626 7.41 13.75 -17.85
C VAL A 626 8.49 14.14 -18.87
N CYS A 627 9.66 14.53 -18.38
CA CYS A 627 10.83 14.87 -19.17
C CYS A 627 12.03 14.01 -18.76
N THR A 628 12.82 13.59 -19.74
CA THR A 628 14.10 12.89 -19.57
C THR A 628 15.23 13.89 -19.83
N VAL A 629 16.08 14.12 -18.82
CA VAL A 629 17.15 15.14 -18.84
C VAL A 629 18.53 14.47 -18.86
N PRO A 630 19.22 14.43 -20.03
CA PRO A 630 20.55 13.87 -20.18
C PRO A 630 21.56 14.41 -19.17
N ASN A 631 22.52 13.58 -18.75
CA ASN A 631 23.46 13.88 -17.66
C ASN A 631 24.27 15.18 -17.80
N THR A 632 24.38 15.74 -19.02
CA THR A 632 25.05 17.00 -19.35
C THR A 632 24.28 18.28 -18.98
N VAL A 633 22.94 18.23 -18.84
CA VAL A 633 22.10 19.44 -18.77
C VAL A 633 21.77 19.84 -17.32
N GLY A 634 22.55 20.75 -16.71
CA GLY A 634 22.39 21.09 -15.28
C GLY A 634 21.15 21.95 -14.92
N LEU A 635 20.63 22.70 -15.88
CA LEU A 635 19.48 23.61 -15.74
C LEU A 635 18.57 23.43 -16.96
N VAL A 636 17.26 23.30 -16.73
CA VAL A 636 16.26 23.18 -17.79
C VAL A 636 15.17 24.24 -17.59
N SER A 637 14.75 24.86 -18.69
CA SER A 637 13.55 25.68 -18.75
C SER A 637 12.55 25.06 -19.71
N LEU A 638 11.27 25.01 -19.31
CA LEU A 638 10.16 24.49 -20.08
C LEU A 638 9.16 25.60 -20.42
N THR A 639 8.60 25.54 -21.62
CA THR A 639 7.42 26.31 -22.04
C THR A 639 6.30 25.35 -22.43
N VAL A 640 5.04 25.78 -22.29
CA VAL A 640 3.86 24.96 -22.61
C VAL A 640 2.97 25.69 -23.61
N THR A 641 2.64 25.01 -24.71
CA THR A 641 1.76 25.52 -25.76
C THR A 641 0.54 24.60 -25.89
N ALA A 642 -0.67 25.16 -25.78
CA ALA A 642 -1.92 24.46 -26.05
C ALA A 642 -2.90 25.39 -26.79
N THR A 643 -3.70 24.83 -27.71
CA THR A 643 -4.54 25.62 -28.63
C THR A 643 -5.54 26.50 -27.89
N GLY A 644 -5.45 27.82 -28.10
CA GLY A 644 -6.34 28.81 -27.47
C GLY A 644 -6.07 29.08 -25.98
N LYS A 645 -4.97 28.55 -25.42
CA LYS A 645 -4.63 28.69 -23.99
C LYS A 645 -3.35 29.50 -23.77
N VAL A 646 -3.22 30.06 -22.57
CA VAL A 646 -1.99 30.67 -22.04
C VAL A 646 -1.57 29.93 -20.78
N ALA A 647 -0.28 29.63 -20.65
CA ALA A 647 0.30 28.98 -19.48
C ALA A 647 0.79 29.99 -18.43
N ALA A 648 0.50 29.70 -17.16
CA ALA A 648 1.02 30.40 -15.99
C ALA A 648 1.76 29.38 -15.07
N PRO A 649 3.06 29.57 -14.78
CA PRO A 649 3.95 30.59 -15.36
C PRO A 649 4.18 30.34 -16.86
N SER A 650 4.60 31.36 -17.60
CA SER A 650 4.90 31.25 -19.04
C SER A 650 6.18 30.45 -19.32
N VAL A 651 7.10 30.42 -18.37
CA VAL A 651 8.31 29.58 -18.33
C VAL A 651 8.38 28.94 -16.94
N GLY A 652 8.62 27.63 -16.88
CA GLY A 652 8.99 26.93 -15.66
C GLY A 652 10.45 26.49 -15.72
N SER A 653 11.22 26.61 -14.65
CA SER A 653 12.64 26.26 -14.64
C SER A 653 12.99 25.43 -13.41
N PHE A 654 13.92 24.48 -13.57
CA PHE A 654 14.42 23.63 -12.49
C PHE A 654 15.89 23.24 -12.72
N THR A 655 16.62 23.04 -11.63
CA THR A 655 17.96 22.48 -11.62
C THR A 655 17.90 20.97 -11.36
N VAL A 656 18.95 20.25 -11.77
CA VAL A 656 19.05 18.79 -11.60
C VAL A 656 20.32 18.45 -10.83
N ASP A 657 20.17 18.01 -9.57
CA ASP A 657 21.31 17.56 -8.77
C ASP A 657 21.77 16.16 -9.19
N ARG A 658 22.93 16.12 -9.85
CA ARG A 658 23.57 14.91 -10.37
C ARG A 658 24.18 14.00 -9.30
N LEU A 659 24.38 14.50 -8.07
CA LEU A 659 24.84 13.67 -6.95
C LEU A 659 23.68 12.86 -6.33
N SER A 660 22.44 13.38 -6.42
CA SER A 660 21.25 12.73 -5.86
C SER A 660 20.79 11.49 -6.63
N ASN A 661 20.89 11.51 -7.96
CA ASN A 661 20.19 10.61 -8.89
C ASN A 661 18.68 10.42 -8.56
N GLN A 662 18.03 11.44 -7.97
CA GLN A 662 16.60 11.43 -7.66
C GLN A 662 15.79 12.12 -8.75
N PRO A 663 14.53 11.68 -8.99
CA PRO A 663 13.58 12.40 -9.83
C PRO A 663 13.28 13.79 -9.27
N VAL A 664 13.02 14.76 -10.15
CA VAL A 664 12.73 16.15 -9.76
C VAL A 664 11.25 16.46 -10.00
N TYR A 665 10.60 17.14 -9.05
CA TYR A 665 9.27 17.70 -9.29
C TYR A 665 9.38 18.95 -10.17
N GLY A 666 8.86 18.86 -11.39
CA GLY A 666 8.77 19.96 -12.34
C GLY A 666 7.66 20.96 -12.00
N THR A 667 7.71 22.12 -12.66
CA THR A 667 6.74 23.21 -12.51
C THR A 667 5.29 22.77 -12.78
N ARG A 668 4.34 23.21 -11.95
CA ARG A 668 2.90 23.09 -12.27
C ARG A 668 2.50 24.25 -13.18
N PHE A 669 2.00 23.95 -14.37
CA PHE A 669 1.55 24.93 -15.36
C PHE A 669 0.02 25.01 -15.36
N TYR A 670 -0.52 26.20 -15.12
CA TYR A 670 -1.96 26.48 -15.13
C TYR A 670 -2.34 27.09 -16.48
N LEU A 671 -3.22 26.42 -17.21
CA LEU A 671 -3.69 26.78 -18.54
C LEU A 671 -5.07 27.44 -18.45
N SER A 672 -5.13 28.72 -18.81
CA SER A 672 -6.35 29.52 -18.91
C SER A 672 -6.66 29.86 -20.37
N ASP A 673 -7.88 30.31 -20.66
CA ASP A 673 -8.23 30.83 -22.00
C ASP A 673 -7.38 32.06 -22.33
N ALA A 674 -6.88 32.14 -23.57
CA ALA A 674 -6.21 33.32 -24.05
C ALA A 674 -7.15 34.54 -24.01
N PRO A 675 -6.68 35.74 -23.60
CA PRO A 675 -7.48 36.95 -23.65
C PRO A 675 -8.02 37.17 -25.06
N LYS A 676 -9.35 37.25 -25.20
CA LYS A 676 -9.97 37.62 -26.48
C LYS A 676 -9.46 39.01 -26.85
N THR A 677 -8.73 39.12 -27.96
CA THR A 677 -8.33 40.40 -28.52
C THR A 677 -9.60 41.21 -28.79
N SER A 678 -9.80 42.28 -28.03
CA SER A 678 -10.92 43.20 -28.23
C SER A 678 -10.74 43.88 -29.58
N GLY A 679 -11.37 43.33 -30.62
CA GLY A 679 -11.35 43.91 -31.96
C GLY A 679 -11.79 45.37 -31.86
N SER A 680 -10.95 46.27 -32.37
CA SER A 680 -11.22 47.71 -32.33
C SER A 680 -12.53 47.98 -33.07
N ALA A 681 -13.59 48.26 -32.31
CA ALA A 681 -14.85 48.72 -32.84
C ALA A 681 -14.65 50.15 -33.36
N ALA A 682 -14.14 50.26 -34.58
CA ALA A 682 -13.96 51.53 -35.27
C ALA A 682 -15.32 52.24 -35.35
N SER A 683 -15.50 53.24 -34.49
CA SER A 683 -16.71 54.05 -34.46
C SER A 683 -16.73 54.92 -35.71
N THR A 684 -17.36 54.42 -36.78
CA THR A 684 -17.58 55.16 -38.02
C THR A 684 -18.63 56.24 -37.77
N ILE A 685 -18.22 57.32 -37.12
CA ILE A 685 -19.01 58.54 -36.98
C ILE A 685 -19.20 59.14 -38.37
N LYS A 686 -20.33 58.84 -39.01
CA LYS A 686 -20.81 59.62 -40.14
C LYS A 686 -21.31 60.96 -39.61
N LYS A 687 -20.73 62.04 -40.12
CA LYS A 687 -21.40 63.33 -40.25
C LYS A 687 -22.22 63.34 -41.54
#